data_AF-A0AA36JEK0-F1
#
_entry.id   AF-A0AA36JEK0-F1
#
_cell.length_a   1.000
_cell.length_b   1.000
_cell.length_c   1.000
_cell.angle_alpha   90.00
_cell.angle_beta   90.00
_cell.angle_gamma   90.00
#
_symmetry.space_group_name_H-M   'P 1'
#
loop_
_entity.id
_entity.type
_entity.pdbx_description
1 polymer ?
#
loop_
_entity_poly.entity_id
_entity_poly.type
_entity_poly.pdbx_seq_one_letter_code
_entity_poly.pdbx_strand_id
1 'polypeptide(L)'
;MQDASGAAEAPAEALAEAADVLDALLTGRGKRVEVLGRAWAASESANARLLAALCGLRLPEVPERPGALAAALLDLRKSVESGPPPPEGTLPTLPANCARQVAARISQFFSSAASSLVAAAGKAGGERQLQRLVCELCLFSGTPLRVLRQAGFAAACGALQALKAERLVLLHSLEELQGRIDGVAEGEGATGAAQVARLCRAKTAAQRLLAVLEPRVAELQEQLLLRLQDAAPPLRRMAVTCLGRLIQLQLAKDAVPLVLRAVTDPAPEVRLKAMELAGAWFDAKDPAEHVATLAPQVAQILAERSRDTDPRCAASAVRQLRRAPLAAQLSDADFAAVARLSFQEGSLLRLEAALFVEEHLLPEPGLGIARAKAQDAEDNLEGHFTAEHGLIAVADFLTSYLKDEHLHLSARFVEALFGRAECFQRFSALADLCVLGEGAGAARAVPCLPSRQRLALLHVLDAALQCEVRLDGPCEALLVKLPWLMERLGKEQDFLELLASICRRLICHCAGGDAPLPRALLAPLLAPLKAAAAQRPRHGGRLKLAEALSAWAQRSTEVQGATRVAMLSPEVEAKASRHLGPLLALGQCGVDLWTCEKTGSANNLLRSSVALLEARVSSEAVGGETLASQLLELPVLLLAWRARQLSANGEATSGSGSGCAGFLLSCNYVRNCCAKLVQREKNLIFRLQAFSSFLLVLHLEFLGYAGRENDLPNVPEEHLIALDCAMRDFFASASARASASAAGWRQPLALVAGRGQVTAARWLVDNYLQEGSDELPAEAKETAAAAASCMLAECEHEAVYSGEAAERLLCQLGRMDLAGEANAQTMAQVAAVRLLSRLRRYGGRNAHEACRGYQLQFRAAARYAQEKGLQAGLRLAALLIHFSAPQIVPGSRAAAQLGRGLAAALRSVGAEKRSAADLEVIVPFLRDPCCPLPGSAARGLATRLAADLGLLGQNTTSARRPGAWQAPASTPGAWPLVTALQQSGADRVLKRSHTWRAKMQSTARRRLKRTVEPAAFESTPLAHSAAAAEGWLAPLPRGGATPPPKRRKAASPAPAPEAKRKREATDDRPPEQPAKRQWRLRED
;
A
#
# COMPACT_ATOMS: atom_id res chain seq x y z
N MET A 1 -6.18 -6.79 62.97
CA MET A 1 -5.66 -5.66 62.17
C MET A 1 -4.31 -5.31 62.76
N GLN A 2 -3.28 -5.18 61.91
CA GLN A 2 -1.83 -5.15 62.20
C GLN A 2 -1.18 -6.54 62.30
N ASP A 3 -0.87 -7.11 61.13
CA ASP A 3 0.35 -7.90 60.83
C ASP A 3 0.28 -8.40 59.37
N ALA A 4 0.51 -7.48 58.43
CA ALA A 4 0.51 -7.77 56.99
C ALA A 4 1.61 -6.99 56.23
N SER A 5 2.82 -6.90 56.80
CA SER A 5 3.98 -6.25 56.15
C SER A 5 5.06 -7.23 55.69
N GLY A 6 4.80 -8.54 55.67
CA GLY A 6 5.78 -9.57 55.31
C GLY A 6 5.75 -10.09 53.86
N ALA A 7 4.93 -9.53 52.95
CA ALA A 7 4.63 -10.17 51.67
C ALA A 7 5.10 -9.42 50.39
N ALA A 8 6.10 -8.53 50.45
CA ALA A 8 6.36 -7.59 49.35
C ALA A 8 7.67 -7.77 48.53
N GLU A 9 8.58 -8.70 48.85
CA GLU A 9 9.87 -8.83 48.11
C GLU A 9 10.00 -10.04 47.15
N ALA A 10 9.14 -11.06 47.24
CA ALA A 10 9.02 -12.11 46.23
C ALA A 10 8.42 -11.72 44.83
N PRO A 11 7.75 -10.56 44.60
CA PRO A 11 7.07 -10.29 43.33
C PRO A 11 8.01 -9.99 42.16
N ALA A 12 9.26 -9.62 42.41
CA ALA A 12 10.24 -9.26 41.39
C ALA A 12 10.93 -10.49 40.77
N GLU A 13 11.26 -11.50 41.58
CA GLU A 13 12.03 -12.68 41.13
C GLU A 13 11.24 -13.54 40.13
N ALA A 14 9.98 -13.88 40.44
CA ALA A 14 9.16 -14.70 39.53
C ALA A 14 8.86 -13.99 38.19
N LEU A 15 8.73 -12.66 38.20
CA LEU A 15 8.58 -11.87 36.98
C LEU A 15 9.89 -11.77 36.19
N ALA A 16 11.03 -11.63 36.88
CA ALA A 16 12.35 -11.64 36.26
C ALA A 16 12.65 -13.00 35.62
N GLU A 17 12.33 -14.11 36.29
CA GLU A 17 12.45 -15.45 35.73
C GLU A 17 11.56 -15.65 34.51
N ALA A 18 10.31 -15.17 34.55
CA ALA A 18 9.39 -15.26 33.42
C ALA A 18 9.90 -14.48 32.20
N ALA A 19 10.44 -13.27 32.44
CA ALA A 19 11.06 -12.45 31.40
C ALA A 19 12.29 -13.15 30.80
N ASP A 20 13.15 -13.73 31.64
CA ASP A 20 14.32 -14.51 31.22
C ASP A 20 13.94 -15.74 30.37
N VAL A 21 12.83 -16.40 30.71
CA VAL A 21 12.33 -17.57 29.97
C VAL A 21 11.71 -17.13 28.66
N LEU A 22 10.95 -16.04 28.65
CA LEU A 22 10.40 -15.50 27.42
C LEU A 22 11.51 -15.05 26.47
N ASP A 23 12.56 -14.40 26.98
CA ASP A 23 13.75 -14.05 26.22
C ASP A 23 14.45 -15.32 25.68
N ALA A 24 14.60 -16.35 26.50
CA ALA A 24 15.18 -17.63 26.06
C ALA A 24 14.34 -18.31 24.95
N LEU A 25 13.01 -18.24 25.03
CA LEU A 25 12.09 -18.78 24.02
C LEU A 25 12.16 -17.96 22.71
N LEU A 26 12.24 -16.63 22.80
CA LEU A 26 12.33 -15.73 21.64
C LEU A 26 13.70 -15.83 20.95
N THR A 27 14.78 -15.87 21.71
CA THR A 27 16.15 -15.96 21.19
C THR A 27 16.53 -17.37 20.71
N GLY A 28 15.67 -18.37 20.96
CA GLY A 28 15.92 -19.76 20.56
C GLY A 28 17.09 -20.42 21.29
N ARG A 29 17.47 -19.93 22.48
CA ARG A 29 18.53 -20.52 23.33
C ARG A 29 18.03 -21.81 23.98
N GLY A 30 17.83 -22.85 23.18
CA GLY A 30 17.19 -24.12 23.56
C GLY A 30 17.78 -24.78 24.81
N LYS A 31 19.10 -24.74 24.99
CA LYS A 31 19.77 -25.29 26.18
C LYS A 31 19.34 -24.60 27.49
N ARG A 32 19.11 -23.29 27.47
CA ARG A 32 18.68 -22.55 28.68
C ARG A 32 17.23 -22.89 29.03
N VAL A 33 16.36 -23.01 28.02
CA VAL A 33 14.97 -23.46 28.19
C VAL A 33 14.91 -24.89 28.74
N GLU A 34 15.75 -25.79 28.24
CA GLU A 34 15.85 -27.16 28.78
C GLU A 34 16.35 -27.20 30.22
N VAL A 35 17.38 -26.41 30.57
CA VAL A 35 17.91 -26.37 31.94
C VAL A 35 16.88 -25.83 32.92
N LEU A 36 16.22 -24.73 32.58
CA LEU A 36 15.14 -24.15 33.39
C LEU A 36 13.96 -25.11 33.50
N GLY A 37 13.60 -25.76 32.39
CA GLY A 37 12.55 -26.77 32.37
C GLY A 37 12.85 -28.01 33.21
N ARG A 38 14.10 -28.47 33.26
CA ARG A 38 14.52 -29.60 34.12
C ARG A 38 14.51 -29.21 35.60
N ALA A 39 14.97 -28.01 35.93
CA ALA A 39 14.90 -27.48 37.30
C ALA A 39 13.45 -27.37 37.79
N TRP A 40 12.54 -27.03 36.88
CA TRP A 40 11.12 -26.93 37.16
C TRP A 40 10.37 -28.26 37.16
N ALA A 41 10.69 -29.19 36.26
CA ALA A 41 10.08 -30.51 36.24
C ALA A 41 10.30 -31.31 37.55
N ALA A 42 11.32 -30.94 38.34
CA ALA A 42 11.56 -31.50 39.66
C ALA A 42 10.55 -31.00 40.73
N SER A 43 9.88 -29.86 40.50
CA SER A 43 8.85 -29.32 41.38
C SER A 43 7.46 -29.66 40.86
N GLU A 44 6.65 -30.22 41.75
CA GLU A 44 5.32 -30.72 41.45
C GLU A 44 4.34 -29.69 40.85
N SER A 45 4.54 -28.39 41.06
CA SER A 45 3.65 -27.31 40.57
C SER A 45 4.26 -26.40 39.50
N ALA A 46 5.45 -26.72 38.99
CA ALA A 46 6.21 -25.77 38.20
C ALA A 46 5.64 -25.53 36.78
N ASN A 47 4.99 -26.53 36.18
CA ASN A 47 4.39 -26.38 34.85
C ASN A 47 3.25 -25.34 34.85
N ALA A 48 2.39 -25.42 35.87
CA ALA A 48 1.33 -24.47 36.11
C ALA A 48 1.86 -23.05 36.33
N ARG A 49 2.88 -22.90 37.21
CA ARG A 49 3.52 -21.61 37.51
C ARG A 49 4.17 -21.01 36.27
N LEU A 50 4.89 -21.82 35.49
CA LEU A 50 5.51 -21.39 34.24
C LEU A 50 4.47 -20.84 33.25
N LEU A 51 3.41 -21.58 32.97
CA LEU A 51 2.39 -21.17 32.00
C LEU A 51 1.68 -19.88 32.44
N ALA A 52 1.37 -19.73 33.74
CA ALA A 52 0.83 -18.47 34.26
C ALA A 52 1.84 -17.33 34.16
N ALA A 53 3.10 -17.57 34.54
CA ALA A 53 4.15 -16.56 34.52
C ALA A 53 4.43 -16.02 33.10
N LEU A 54 4.46 -16.90 32.08
CA LEU A 54 4.56 -16.49 30.66
C LEU A 54 3.40 -15.59 30.20
N CYS A 55 2.24 -15.71 30.87
CA CYS A 55 1.07 -14.89 30.63
C CYS A 55 1.05 -13.60 31.47
N GLY A 56 2.06 -13.34 32.30
CA GLY A 56 2.08 -12.24 33.26
C GLY A 56 1.14 -12.45 34.45
N LEU A 57 0.71 -13.69 34.69
CA LEU A 57 -0.25 -14.06 35.71
C LEU A 57 0.44 -14.71 36.90
N ARG A 58 -0.06 -14.41 38.09
CA ARG A 58 0.39 -15.05 39.33
C ARG A 58 -0.63 -16.11 39.74
N LEU A 59 -0.23 -17.37 39.72
CA LEU A 59 -0.99 -18.41 40.40
C LEU A 59 -0.68 -18.32 41.90
N PRO A 60 -1.69 -18.23 42.79
CA PRO A 60 -1.46 -18.43 44.22
C PRO A 60 -0.85 -19.82 44.45
N GLU A 61 -0.19 -20.04 45.59
CA GLU A 61 0.33 -21.37 45.92
C GLU A 61 -0.82 -22.38 45.91
N VAL A 62 -0.87 -23.19 44.85
CA VAL A 62 -1.98 -24.12 44.63
C VAL A 62 -1.72 -25.36 45.48
N PRO A 63 -2.62 -25.73 46.40
CA PRO A 63 -2.56 -27.01 47.10
C PRO A 63 -2.50 -28.18 46.12
N GLU A 64 -1.84 -29.28 46.48
CA GLU A 64 -1.62 -30.47 45.63
C GLU A 64 -2.90 -31.13 45.05
N ARG A 65 -4.10 -30.69 45.48
CA ARG A 65 -5.36 -31.27 45.03
C ARG A 65 -5.79 -30.67 43.68
N PRO A 66 -6.14 -31.49 42.65
CA PRO A 66 -6.55 -31.02 41.33
C PRO A 66 -7.71 -30.00 41.35
N GLY A 67 -8.67 -30.16 42.28
CA GLY A 67 -9.78 -29.22 42.45
C GLY A 67 -9.34 -27.82 42.91
N ALA A 68 -8.19 -27.71 43.56
CA ALA A 68 -7.67 -26.44 44.02
C ALA A 68 -7.09 -25.59 42.87
N LEU A 69 -6.54 -26.22 41.82
CA LEU A 69 -6.09 -25.50 40.63
C LEU A 69 -7.27 -24.88 39.86
N ALA A 70 -8.38 -25.62 39.72
CA ALA A 70 -9.59 -25.09 39.08
C ALA A 70 -10.16 -23.88 39.84
N ALA A 71 -10.21 -23.96 41.18
CA ALA A 71 -10.60 -22.84 42.03
C ALA A 71 -9.63 -21.64 41.88
N ALA A 72 -8.32 -21.89 41.90
CA ALA A 72 -7.31 -20.85 41.71
C ALA A 72 -7.43 -20.17 40.34
N LEU A 73 -7.77 -20.90 39.27
CA LEU A 73 -8.02 -20.32 37.94
C LEU A 73 -9.28 -19.44 37.91
N LEU A 74 -10.33 -19.80 38.65
CA LEU A 74 -11.53 -18.97 38.79
C LEU A 74 -11.25 -17.68 39.56
N ASP A 75 -10.44 -17.74 40.62
CA ASP A 75 -10.05 -16.55 41.38
C ASP A 75 -9.08 -15.67 40.58
N LEU A 76 -8.16 -16.29 39.83
CA LEU A 76 -7.27 -15.59 38.89
C LEU A 76 -8.07 -14.82 37.84
N ARG A 77 -9.14 -15.42 37.30
CA ARG A 77 -10.02 -14.72 36.36
C ARG A 77 -10.62 -13.45 36.96
N LYS A 78 -11.18 -13.53 38.17
CA LYS A 78 -11.75 -12.36 38.87
C LYS A 78 -10.68 -11.28 39.12
N SER A 79 -9.45 -11.70 39.44
CA SER A 79 -8.32 -10.79 39.63
C SER A 79 -7.86 -10.13 38.33
N VAL A 80 -7.93 -10.80 37.19
CA VAL A 80 -7.57 -10.22 35.89
C VAL A 80 -8.64 -9.26 35.39
N GLU A 81 -9.92 -9.57 35.61
CA GLU A 81 -11.04 -8.67 35.24
C GLU A 81 -11.03 -7.35 36.05
N SER A 82 -10.41 -7.34 37.24
CA SER A 82 -10.30 -6.16 38.10
C SER A 82 -8.89 -5.55 38.16
N GLY A 83 -7.89 -6.17 37.52
CA GLY A 83 -6.48 -5.86 37.67
C GLY A 83 -5.93 -4.82 36.69
N PRO A 84 -4.73 -4.29 36.94
CA PRO A 84 -4.02 -3.44 35.99
C PRO A 84 -3.71 -4.20 34.68
N PRO A 85 -3.50 -3.49 33.56
CA PRO A 85 -3.11 -4.10 32.29
C PRO A 85 -1.85 -4.98 32.44
N PRO A 86 -1.72 -6.06 31.66
CA PRO A 86 -0.58 -6.97 31.76
C PRO A 86 0.73 -6.22 31.50
N PRO A 87 1.81 -6.55 32.25
CA PRO A 87 3.09 -5.86 32.09
C PRO A 87 3.68 -6.07 30.69
N GLU A 88 4.41 -5.07 30.19
CA GLU A 88 5.15 -5.15 28.92
C GLU A 88 6.12 -6.33 28.93
N GLY A 89 6.24 -7.03 27.81
CA GLY A 89 7.08 -8.22 27.71
C GLY A 89 6.40 -9.51 28.19
N THR A 90 5.07 -9.55 28.23
CA THR A 90 4.28 -10.77 28.45
C THR A 90 3.62 -11.23 27.15
N LEU A 91 3.21 -12.51 27.04
CA LEU A 91 2.55 -13.06 25.85
C LEU A 91 1.38 -12.22 25.28
N PRO A 92 0.51 -11.56 26.08
CA PRO A 92 -0.52 -10.64 25.58
C PRO A 92 0.02 -9.35 24.93
N THR A 93 1.21 -8.90 25.35
CA THR A 93 1.84 -7.66 24.87
C THR A 93 2.76 -7.87 23.67
N LEU A 94 3.08 -9.13 23.33
CA LEU A 94 3.95 -9.44 22.20
C LEU A 94 3.27 -9.21 20.84
N PRO A 95 4.04 -8.79 19.82
CA PRO A 95 3.56 -8.81 18.43
C PRO A 95 3.10 -10.21 18.02
N ALA A 96 2.07 -10.30 17.16
CA ALA A 96 1.46 -11.58 16.78
C ALA A 96 2.44 -12.62 16.19
N ASN A 97 3.53 -12.18 15.56
CA ASN A 97 4.59 -13.07 15.06
C ASN A 97 5.40 -13.69 16.20
N CYS A 98 5.81 -12.87 17.19
CA CYS A 98 6.54 -13.30 18.37
C CYS A 98 5.67 -14.23 19.23
N ALA A 99 4.40 -13.89 19.46
CA ALA A 99 3.47 -14.73 20.20
C ALA A 99 3.29 -16.13 19.55
N ARG A 100 3.28 -16.20 18.20
CA ARG A 100 3.26 -17.48 17.46
C ARG A 100 4.55 -18.27 17.64
N GLN A 101 5.71 -17.62 17.58
CA GLN A 101 7.00 -18.28 17.81
C GLN A 101 7.09 -18.83 19.24
N VAL A 102 6.71 -18.04 20.24
CA VAL A 102 6.67 -18.46 21.65
C VAL A 102 5.72 -19.65 21.82
N ALA A 103 4.50 -19.61 21.26
CA ALA A 103 3.59 -20.74 21.30
C ALA A 103 4.18 -22.02 20.67
N ALA A 104 4.87 -21.90 19.52
CA ALA A 104 5.54 -23.03 18.90
C ALA A 104 6.67 -23.61 19.78
N ARG A 105 7.41 -22.75 20.51
CA ARG A 105 8.46 -23.19 21.44
C ARG A 105 7.90 -23.79 22.72
N ILE A 106 6.80 -23.27 23.26
CA ILE A 106 6.06 -23.89 24.37
C ILE A 106 5.63 -25.30 23.94
N SER A 107 5.07 -25.46 22.75
CA SER A 107 4.70 -26.77 22.20
C SER A 107 5.90 -27.72 22.11
N GLN A 108 7.06 -27.27 21.61
CA GLN A 108 8.28 -28.09 21.58
C GLN A 108 8.77 -28.48 22.97
N PHE A 109 8.75 -27.55 23.92
CA PHE A 109 9.15 -27.78 25.29
C PHE A 109 8.29 -28.86 25.95
N PHE A 110 6.97 -28.73 25.88
CA PHE A 110 6.05 -29.71 26.47
C PHE A 110 6.01 -31.04 25.72
N SER A 111 6.40 -31.08 24.45
CA SER A 111 6.65 -32.34 23.73
C SER A 111 7.82 -33.11 24.37
N SER A 112 8.95 -32.45 24.63
CA SER A 112 10.10 -33.07 25.31
C SER A 112 9.79 -33.47 26.76
N ALA A 113 9.07 -32.62 27.50
CA ALA A 113 8.65 -32.91 28.87
C ALA A 113 7.73 -34.14 28.94
N ALA A 114 6.75 -34.23 28.04
CA ALA A 114 5.85 -35.38 27.96
C ALA A 114 6.61 -36.68 27.65
N SER A 115 7.49 -36.71 26.64
CA SER A 115 8.32 -37.90 26.34
C SER A 115 9.18 -38.32 27.54
N SER A 116 9.76 -37.35 28.27
CA SER A 116 10.55 -37.64 29.47
C SER A 116 9.70 -38.27 30.58
N LEU A 117 8.47 -37.80 30.77
CA LEU A 117 7.52 -38.37 31.73
C LEU A 117 7.02 -39.75 31.30
N VAL A 118 6.84 -40.02 30.00
CA VAL A 118 6.51 -41.37 29.51
C VAL A 118 7.64 -42.36 29.81
N ALA A 119 8.90 -41.96 29.58
CA ALA A 119 10.06 -42.77 29.94
C ALA A 119 10.14 -43.04 31.46
N ALA A 120 9.72 -42.08 32.28
CA ALA A 120 9.64 -42.23 33.73
C ALA A 120 8.42 -43.02 34.21
N ALA A 121 7.31 -43.05 33.46
CA ALA A 121 6.09 -43.79 33.81
C ALA A 121 6.28 -45.31 33.83
N GLY A 122 7.34 -45.83 33.19
CA GLY A 122 7.79 -47.20 33.39
C GLY A 122 8.35 -47.50 34.79
N LYS A 123 8.58 -46.47 35.62
CA LYS A 123 9.06 -46.56 37.01
C LYS A 123 7.95 -46.11 37.99
N ALA A 124 8.06 -46.53 39.25
CA ALA A 124 7.10 -46.15 40.29
C ALA A 124 6.99 -44.62 40.43
N GLY A 125 5.78 -44.08 40.22
CA GLY A 125 5.47 -42.65 40.40
C GLY A 125 5.33 -41.81 39.12
N GLY A 126 5.91 -42.23 37.99
CA GLY A 126 5.86 -41.44 36.74
C GLY A 126 4.45 -41.31 36.14
N GLU A 127 3.60 -42.33 36.32
CA GLU A 127 2.20 -42.32 35.89
C GLU A 127 1.42 -41.14 36.51
N ARG A 128 1.58 -40.90 37.82
CA ARG A 128 0.89 -39.81 38.53
C ARG A 128 1.33 -38.44 38.02
N GLN A 129 2.62 -38.29 37.72
CA GLN A 129 3.18 -37.04 37.17
C GLN A 129 2.65 -36.76 35.76
N LEU A 130 2.56 -37.80 34.91
CA LEU A 130 1.99 -37.67 33.58
C LEU A 130 0.49 -37.33 33.64
N GLN A 131 -0.28 -38.01 34.48
CA GLN A 131 -1.70 -37.71 34.71
C GLN A 131 -1.89 -36.26 35.16
N ARG A 132 -1.09 -35.82 36.14
CA ARG A 132 -1.14 -34.43 36.64
C ARG A 132 -0.86 -33.43 35.53
N LEU A 133 0.20 -33.63 34.75
CA LEU A 133 0.53 -32.76 33.62
C LEU A 133 -0.67 -32.65 32.65
N VAL A 134 -1.26 -33.78 32.26
CA VAL A 134 -2.42 -33.76 31.34
C VAL A 134 -3.61 -33.03 31.94
N CYS A 135 -3.95 -33.27 33.22
CA CYS A 135 -5.02 -32.56 33.90
C CYS A 135 -4.76 -31.04 33.96
N GLU A 136 -3.54 -30.62 34.30
CA GLU A 136 -3.14 -29.20 34.33
C GLU A 136 -3.29 -28.56 32.94
N LEU A 137 -2.78 -29.21 31.89
CA LEU A 137 -2.87 -28.72 30.51
C LEU A 137 -4.32 -28.61 30.03
N CYS A 138 -5.17 -29.58 30.34
CA CYS A 138 -6.61 -29.53 30.04
C CYS A 138 -7.30 -28.37 30.76
N LEU A 139 -6.98 -28.15 32.04
CA LEU A 139 -7.51 -27.01 32.79
C LEU A 139 -7.07 -25.69 32.17
N PHE A 140 -5.79 -25.53 31.84
CA PHE A 140 -5.28 -24.31 31.21
C PHE A 140 -5.85 -24.08 29.80
N SER A 141 -5.97 -25.11 28.96
CA SER A 141 -6.61 -24.98 27.65
C SER A 141 -8.12 -24.69 27.73
N GLY A 142 -8.75 -25.01 28.86
CA GLY A 142 -10.14 -24.73 29.14
C GLY A 142 -10.44 -23.35 29.73
N THR A 143 -9.43 -22.57 30.16
CA THR A 143 -9.71 -21.33 30.91
C THR A 143 -10.42 -20.27 30.04
N PRO A 144 -11.25 -19.40 30.63
CA PRO A 144 -11.81 -18.24 29.92
C PRO A 144 -10.74 -17.18 29.58
N LEU A 145 -9.61 -17.14 30.29
CA LEU A 145 -8.51 -16.21 30.05
C LEU A 145 -7.79 -16.58 28.75
N ARG A 146 -8.01 -15.80 27.70
CA ARG A 146 -7.53 -16.08 26.33
C ARG A 146 -6.03 -16.38 26.26
N VAL A 147 -5.21 -15.64 26.98
CA VAL A 147 -3.74 -15.73 26.92
C VAL A 147 -3.26 -17.02 27.56
N LEU A 148 -3.78 -17.33 28.75
CA LEU A 148 -3.50 -18.58 29.45
C LEU A 148 -4.05 -19.79 28.68
N ARG A 149 -5.23 -19.64 28.08
CA ARG A 149 -5.81 -20.62 27.17
C ARG A 149 -4.91 -20.88 25.96
N GLN A 150 -4.32 -19.84 25.38
CA GLN A 150 -3.38 -19.97 24.27
C GLN A 150 -2.09 -20.68 24.67
N ALA A 151 -1.46 -20.29 25.78
CA ALA A 151 -0.24 -20.93 26.28
C ALA A 151 -0.50 -22.40 26.68
N GLY A 152 -1.56 -22.64 27.45
CA GLY A 152 -1.98 -23.98 27.88
C GLY A 152 -2.31 -24.88 26.70
N PHE A 153 -3.02 -24.37 25.69
CA PHE A 153 -3.32 -25.16 24.49
C PHE A 153 -2.09 -25.43 23.62
N ALA A 154 -1.13 -24.50 23.52
CA ALA A 154 0.13 -24.74 22.83
C ALA A 154 0.93 -25.87 23.50
N ALA A 155 0.98 -25.86 24.83
CA ALA A 155 1.59 -26.91 25.64
C ALA A 155 0.86 -28.26 25.46
N ALA A 156 -0.48 -28.27 25.52
CA ALA A 156 -1.32 -29.45 25.26
C ALA A 156 -1.06 -30.07 23.88
N CYS A 157 -0.96 -29.25 22.82
CA CYS A 157 -0.61 -29.72 21.48
C CYS A 157 0.77 -30.40 21.44
N GLY A 158 1.75 -29.85 22.15
CA GLY A 158 3.09 -30.42 22.27
C GLY A 158 3.10 -31.77 22.97
N ALA A 159 2.45 -31.84 24.13
CA ALA A 159 2.30 -33.08 24.89
C ALA A 159 1.57 -34.15 24.07
N LEU A 160 0.44 -33.80 23.42
CA LEU A 160 -0.32 -34.74 22.58
C LEU A 160 0.52 -35.34 21.44
N GLN A 161 1.34 -34.53 20.77
CA GLN A 161 2.24 -35.00 19.71
C GLN A 161 3.23 -36.03 20.24
N ALA A 162 3.84 -35.77 21.40
CA ALA A 162 4.77 -36.71 22.04
C ALA A 162 4.06 -38.00 22.48
N LEU A 163 2.94 -37.90 23.19
CA LEU A 163 2.22 -39.08 23.69
C LEU A 163 1.73 -39.98 22.55
N LYS A 164 1.26 -39.41 21.43
CA LYS A 164 0.86 -40.20 20.26
C LYS A 164 2.07 -40.84 19.56
N ALA A 165 3.23 -40.18 19.51
CA ALA A 165 4.44 -40.78 18.96
C ALA A 165 4.94 -41.96 19.82
N GLU A 166 5.01 -41.80 21.14
CA GLU A 166 5.37 -42.87 22.08
C GLU A 166 4.38 -44.04 22.00
N ARG A 167 3.08 -43.75 21.87
CA ARG A 167 2.04 -44.78 21.65
C ARG A 167 2.33 -45.62 20.41
N LEU A 168 2.70 -45.01 19.28
CA LEU A 168 3.06 -45.77 18.08
C LEU A 168 4.31 -46.64 18.29
N VAL A 169 5.34 -46.08 18.92
CA VAL A 169 6.58 -46.82 19.23
C VAL A 169 6.26 -48.05 20.08
N LEU A 170 5.38 -47.91 21.07
CA LEU A 170 4.94 -49.02 21.92
C LEU A 170 4.13 -50.06 21.17
N LEU A 171 3.21 -49.64 20.27
CA LEU A 171 2.45 -50.58 19.44
C LEU A 171 3.37 -51.41 18.55
N HIS A 172 4.33 -50.78 17.87
CA HIS A 172 5.31 -51.50 17.06
C HIS A 172 6.20 -52.42 17.90
N SER A 173 6.63 -51.96 19.07
CA SER A 173 7.40 -52.78 20.01
C SER A 173 6.60 -54.00 20.50
N LEU A 174 5.29 -53.88 20.68
CA LEU A 174 4.42 -54.98 21.07
C LEU A 174 4.29 -56.03 19.96
N GLU A 175 4.16 -55.60 18.70
CA GLU A 175 4.16 -56.48 17.53
C GLU A 175 5.50 -57.23 17.40
N GLU A 176 6.62 -56.52 17.55
CA GLU A 176 7.95 -57.12 17.48
C GLU A 176 8.19 -58.11 18.65
N LEU A 177 7.82 -57.73 19.87
CA LEU A 177 7.91 -58.61 21.03
C LEU A 177 7.03 -59.84 20.85
N GLN A 178 5.84 -59.71 20.26
CA GLN A 178 4.96 -60.82 19.97
C GLN A 178 5.61 -61.78 18.95
N GLY A 179 6.09 -61.28 17.81
CA GLY A 179 6.75 -62.12 16.80
C GLY A 179 8.01 -62.82 17.34
N ARG A 180 8.76 -62.17 18.23
CA ARG A 180 9.90 -62.80 18.93
C ARG A 180 9.46 -63.87 19.93
N ILE A 181 8.34 -63.69 20.63
CA ILE A 181 7.80 -64.72 21.53
C ILE A 181 7.40 -65.94 20.71
N ASP A 182 6.68 -65.74 19.61
CA ASP A 182 6.21 -66.82 18.75
C ASP A 182 7.39 -67.59 18.15
N GLY A 183 8.40 -66.90 17.61
CA GLY A 183 9.58 -67.54 17.05
C GLY A 183 10.46 -68.29 18.07
N VAL A 184 10.52 -67.85 19.33
CA VAL A 184 11.25 -68.59 20.38
C VAL A 184 10.41 -69.76 20.91
N ALA A 185 9.08 -69.65 20.91
CA ALA A 185 8.19 -70.72 21.34
C ALA A 185 8.21 -71.93 20.40
N GLU A 186 8.48 -71.72 19.11
CA GLU A 186 8.65 -72.78 18.11
C GLU A 186 10.00 -73.53 18.23
N GLY A 187 10.99 -72.97 18.93
CA GLY A 187 12.30 -73.60 19.13
C GLY A 187 12.35 -74.55 20.34
N GLU A 188 12.55 -75.85 20.12
CA GLU A 188 12.66 -76.86 21.20
C GLU A 188 13.99 -76.74 21.97
N GLY A 189 14.00 -76.03 23.10
CA GLY A 189 15.16 -75.97 23.99
C GLY A 189 14.90 -75.31 25.35
N ALA A 190 15.53 -75.82 26.41
CA ALA A 190 15.35 -75.32 27.80
C ALA A 190 15.76 -73.83 27.99
N THR A 191 16.65 -73.31 27.14
CA THR A 191 17.02 -71.88 27.10
C THR A 191 15.91 -70.98 26.56
N GLY A 192 14.98 -71.53 25.78
CA GLY A 192 13.81 -70.82 25.22
C GLY A 192 12.84 -70.34 26.30
N ALA A 193 12.56 -71.16 27.32
CA ALA A 193 11.59 -70.83 28.36
C ALA A 193 11.96 -69.57 29.18
N ALA A 194 13.24 -69.44 29.56
CA ALA A 194 13.71 -68.26 30.29
C ALA A 194 13.68 -66.98 29.44
N GLN A 195 14.00 -67.11 28.14
CA GLN A 195 13.93 -66.01 27.18
C GLN A 195 12.48 -65.59 26.92
N VAL A 196 11.55 -66.53 26.71
CA VAL A 196 10.11 -66.27 26.59
C VAL A 196 9.59 -65.55 27.83
N ALA A 197 9.92 -66.01 29.04
CA ALA A 197 9.50 -65.34 30.28
C ALA A 197 10.02 -63.89 30.38
N ARG A 198 11.24 -63.60 29.90
CA ARG A 198 11.78 -62.23 29.83
C ARG A 198 11.02 -61.38 28.79
N LEU A 199 10.76 -61.92 27.60
CA LEU A 199 10.02 -61.23 26.55
C LEU A 199 8.56 -60.97 26.97
N CYS A 200 7.89 -61.93 27.61
CA CYS A 200 6.55 -61.76 28.17
C CYS A 200 6.52 -60.63 29.22
N ARG A 201 7.51 -60.56 30.12
CA ARG A 201 7.61 -59.43 31.08
C ARG A 201 7.78 -58.09 30.39
N ALA A 202 8.61 -58.01 29.35
CA ALA A 202 8.77 -56.79 28.55
C ALA A 202 7.46 -56.40 27.84
N LYS A 203 6.76 -57.38 27.25
CA LYS A 203 5.45 -57.20 26.62
C LYS A 203 4.41 -56.68 27.62
N THR A 204 4.31 -57.30 28.80
CA THR A 204 3.38 -56.84 29.86
C THR A 204 3.72 -55.42 30.33
N ALA A 205 5.01 -55.07 30.45
CA ALA A 205 5.42 -53.72 30.81
C ALA A 205 5.00 -52.69 29.74
N ALA A 206 5.22 -53.01 28.45
CA ALA A 206 4.78 -52.16 27.33
C ALA A 206 3.25 -52.03 27.25
N GLN A 207 2.50 -53.13 27.48
CA GLN A 207 1.03 -53.12 27.54
C GLN A 207 0.50 -52.25 28.69
N ARG A 208 1.13 -52.33 29.87
CA ARG A 208 0.76 -51.47 31.02
C ARG A 208 1.01 -50.00 30.71
N LEU A 209 2.15 -49.66 30.13
CA LEU A 209 2.44 -48.28 29.74
C LEU A 209 1.46 -47.78 28.69
N LEU A 210 1.12 -48.61 27.69
CA LEU A 210 0.09 -48.27 26.70
C LEU A 210 -1.27 -48.00 27.35
N ALA A 211 -1.70 -48.83 28.30
CA ALA A 211 -2.95 -48.64 29.04
C ALA A 211 -2.98 -47.32 29.85
N VAL A 212 -1.82 -46.84 30.30
CA VAL A 212 -1.68 -45.53 30.95
C VAL A 212 -1.76 -44.37 29.95
N LEU A 213 -1.20 -44.53 28.75
CA LEU A 213 -1.14 -43.47 27.74
C LEU A 213 -2.48 -43.22 27.03
N GLU A 214 -3.23 -44.27 26.68
CA GLU A 214 -4.49 -44.17 25.92
C GLU A 214 -5.48 -43.15 26.49
N PRO A 215 -5.87 -43.17 27.79
CA PRO A 215 -6.81 -42.19 28.34
C PRO A 215 -6.25 -40.75 28.27
N ARG A 216 -4.94 -40.58 28.41
CA ARG A 216 -4.28 -39.26 28.37
C ARG A 216 -4.25 -38.68 26.95
N VAL A 217 -4.01 -39.53 25.96
CA VAL A 217 -4.13 -39.17 24.55
C VAL A 217 -5.56 -38.77 24.22
N ALA A 218 -6.56 -39.53 24.69
CA ALA A 218 -7.97 -39.24 24.48
C ALA A 218 -8.38 -37.88 25.10
N GLU A 219 -8.01 -37.61 26.35
CA GLU A 219 -8.27 -36.34 27.04
C GLU A 219 -7.70 -35.13 26.28
N LEU A 220 -6.44 -35.19 25.85
CA LEU A 220 -5.82 -34.10 25.09
C LEU A 220 -6.39 -33.98 23.66
N GLN A 221 -6.80 -35.09 23.05
CA GLN A 221 -7.46 -35.09 21.74
C GLN A 221 -8.85 -34.42 21.83
N GLU A 222 -9.61 -34.65 22.89
CA GLU A 222 -10.87 -33.94 23.13
C GLU A 222 -10.65 -32.42 23.24
N GLN A 223 -9.62 -32.00 23.99
CA GLN A 223 -9.25 -30.58 24.08
C GLN A 223 -8.91 -29.97 22.71
N LEU A 224 -8.19 -30.72 21.87
CA LEU A 224 -7.89 -30.30 20.50
C LEU A 224 -9.16 -30.08 19.68
N LEU A 225 -10.14 -30.99 19.78
CA LEU A 225 -11.42 -30.87 19.07
C LEU A 225 -12.23 -29.65 19.55
N LEU A 226 -12.28 -29.41 20.86
CA LEU A 226 -12.93 -28.22 21.43
C LEU A 226 -12.29 -26.93 20.91
N ARG A 227 -10.96 -26.88 20.78
CA ARG A 227 -10.25 -25.67 20.32
C ARG A 227 -10.36 -25.39 18.83
N LEU A 228 -10.78 -26.36 18.00
CA LEU A 228 -11.16 -26.08 16.61
C LEU A 228 -12.37 -25.15 16.51
N GLN A 229 -13.19 -25.05 17.56
CA GLN A 229 -14.37 -24.20 17.63
C GLN A 229 -14.17 -22.99 18.53
N ASP A 230 -12.92 -22.69 18.95
CA ASP A 230 -12.64 -21.54 19.83
C ASP A 230 -13.04 -20.23 19.16
N ALA A 231 -13.55 -19.26 19.92
CA ALA A 231 -13.86 -17.93 19.40
C ALA A 231 -12.62 -17.21 18.82
N ALA A 232 -11.42 -17.48 19.35
CA ALA A 232 -10.19 -16.83 18.92
C ALA A 232 -9.55 -17.55 17.71
N PRO A 233 -9.42 -16.89 16.54
CA PRO A 233 -8.79 -17.47 15.35
C PRO A 233 -7.36 -18.02 15.57
N PRO A 234 -6.48 -17.39 16.39
CA PRO A 234 -5.14 -17.95 16.64
C PRO A 234 -5.16 -19.34 17.28
N LEU A 235 -6.14 -19.62 18.14
CA LEU A 235 -6.33 -20.93 18.78
C LEU A 235 -6.82 -21.96 17.77
N ARG A 236 -7.84 -21.62 16.96
CA ARG A 236 -8.33 -22.49 15.87
C ARG A 236 -7.23 -22.82 14.87
N ARG A 237 -6.44 -21.83 14.46
CA ARG A 237 -5.27 -22.02 13.58
C ARG A 237 -4.23 -22.95 14.20
N MET A 238 -3.95 -22.81 15.50
CA MET A 238 -3.01 -23.67 16.21
C MET A 238 -3.52 -25.11 16.30
N ALA A 239 -4.83 -25.28 16.54
CA ALA A 239 -5.49 -26.59 16.53
C ALA A 239 -5.35 -27.27 15.15
N VAL A 240 -5.65 -26.54 14.08
CA VAL A 240 -5.45 -27.00 12.69
C VAL A 240 -3.99 -27.36 12.41
N THR A 241 -3.04 -26.57 12.92
CA THR A 241 -1.60 -26.85 12.78
C THR A 241 -1.19 -28.14 13.51
N CYS A 242 -1.72 -28.35 14.72
CA CYS A 242 -1.48 -29.58 15.48
C CYS A 242 -2.07 -30.80 14.75
N LEU A 243 -3.31 -30.71 14.26
CA LEU A 243 -3.92 -31.77 13.46
C LEU A 243 -3.11 -32.08 12.20
N GLY A 244 -2.67 -31.06 11.46
CA GLY A 244 -1.84 -31.24 10.27
C GLY A 244 -0.57 -32.04 10.56
N ARG A 245 0.11 -31.76 11.68
CA ARG A 245 1.28 -32.54 12.12
C ARG A 245 0.92 -33.97 12.50
N LEU A 246 -0.18 -34.18 13.23
CA LEU A 246 -0.63 -35.52 13.60
C LEU A 246 -0.98 -36.35 12.34
N ILE A 247 -1.61 -35.75 11.33
CA ILE A 247 -1.89 -36.41 10.05
C ILE A 247 -0.59 -36.75 9.30
N GLN A 248 0.35 -35.80 9.22
CA GLN A 248 1.66 -36.04 8.59
C GLN A 248 2.45 -37.18 9.24
N LEU A 249 2.36 -37.30 10.57
CA LEU A 249 2.95 -38.41 11.33
C LEU A 249 2.11 -39.70 11.29
N GLN A 250 1.00 -39.73 10.54
CA GLN A 250 0.04 -40.84 10.45
C GLN A 250 -0.62 -41.22 11.78
N LEU A 251 -0.69 -40.27 12.72
CA LEU A 251 -1.22 -40.41 14.08
C LEU A 251 -2.72 -40.09 14.22
N ALA A 252 -3.36 -39.57 13.16
CA ALA A 252 -4.74 -39.09 13.19
C ALA A 252 -5.40 -39.07 11.80
N LYS A 253 -5.51 -40.23 11.13
CA LYS A 253 -6.11 -40.33 9.78
C LYS A 253 -7.58 -39.85 9.76
N ASP A 254 -8.30 -40.10 10.86
CA ASP A 254 -9.67 -39.67 11.13
C ASP A 254 -9.85 -38.15 11.26
N ALA A 255 -8.76 -37.40 11.43
CA ALA A 255 -8.82 -35.95 11.57
C ALA A 255 -8.78 -35.17 10.24
N VAL A 256 -8.59 -35.84 9.11
CA VAL A 256 -8.54 -35.19 7.80
C VAL A 256 -9.81 -34.37 7.50
N PRO A 257 -11.05 -34.89 7.71
CA PRO A 257 -12.27 -34.11 7.50
C PRO A 257 -12.34 -32.82 8.33
N LEU A 258 -11.71 -32.80 9.51
CA LEU A 258 -11.66 -31.62 10.38
C LEU A 258 -10.77 -30.52 9.80
N VAL A 259 -9.63 -30.88 9.20
CA VAL A 259 -8.77 -29.93 8.49
C VAL A 259 -9.47 -29.41 7.23
N LEU A 260 -10.16 -30.27 6.48
CA LEU A 260 -10.95 -29.84 5.32
C LEU A 260 -12.09 -28.90 5.72
N ARG A 261 -12.76 -29.15 6.85
CA ARG A 261 -13.76 -28.22 7.39
C ARG A 261 -13.14 -26.87 7.77
N ALA A 262 -11.90 -26.83 8.24
CA ALA A 262 -11.21 -25.58 8.57
C ALA A 262 -10.84 -24.75 7.32
N VAL A 263 -10.88 -25.32 6.11
CA VAL A 263 -10.71 -24.57 4.86
C VAL A 263 -11.87 -23.57 4.63
N THR A 264 -13.02 -23.77 5.27
CA THR A 264 -14.17 -22.85 5.23
C THR A 264 -14.32 -22.02 6.52
N ASP A 265 -13.30 -21.97 7.38
CA ASP A 265 -13.31 -21.15 8.60
C ASP A 265 -13.57 -19.66 8.28
N PRO A 266 -14.33 -18.91 9.09
CA PRO A 266 -14.55 -17.49 8.83
C PRO A 266 -13.27 -16.64 8.85
N ALA A 267 -12.24 -17.05 9.59
CA ALA A 267 -10.98 -16.32 9.69
C ALA A 267 -9.97 -16.73 8.60
N PRO A 268 -9.43 -15.77 7.81
CA PRO A 268 -8.55 -16.09 6.68
C PRO A 268 -7.25 -16.77 7.11
N GLU A 269 -6.68 -16.43 8.27
CA GLU A 269 -5.46 -17.09 8.77
C GLU A 269 -5.65 -18.57 9.14
N VAL A 270 -6.89 -19.00 9.45
CA VAL A 270 -7.22 -20.40 9.70
C VAL A 270 -7.38 -21.13 8.35
N ARG A 271 -8.16 -20.54 7.42
CA ARG A 271 -8.34 -21.07 6.06
C ARG A 271 -7.02 -21.27 5.34
N LEU A 272 -6.18 -20.23 5.32
CA LEU A 272 -4.84 -20.27 4.73
C LEU A 272 -4.03 -21.44 5.27
N LYS A 273 -4.04 -21.63 6.59
CA LYS A 273 -3.27 -22.71 7.21
C LYS A 273 -3.83 -24.08 6.90
N ALA A 274 -5.15 -24.22 6.86
CA ALA A 274 -5.83 -25.46 6.47
C ALA A 274 -5.50 -25.84 5.02
N MET A 275 -5.52 -24.88 4.09
CA MET A 275 -5.15 -25.10 2.68
C MET A 275 -3.70 -25.54 2.54
N GLU A 276 -2.75 -24.84 3.19
CA GLU A 276 -1.33 -25.22 3.17
C GLU A 276 -1.12 -26.68 3.62
N LEU A 277 -1.82 -27.10 4.67
CA LEU A 277 -1.72 -28.46 5.20
C LEU A 277 -2.37 -29.49 4.27
N ALA A 278 -3.56 -29.18 3.75
CA ALA A 278 -4.27 -30.04 2.80
C ALA A 278 -3.45 -30.27 1.53
N GLY A 279 -2.81 -29.21 1.03
CA GLY A 279 -1.82 -29.31 -0.04
C GLY A 279 -0.68 -30.23 0.38
N ALA A 280 0.03 -29.90 1.47
CA ALA A 280 1.25 -30.57 1.93
C ALA A 280 1.17 -32.11 2.03
N TRP A 281 -0.03 -32.68 2.20
CA TRP A 281 -0.23 -34.13 2.16
C TRP A 281 0.18 -34.79 0.84
N PHE A 282 0.18 -34.03 -0.25
CA PHE A 282 0.53 -34.49 -1.60
C PHE A 282 1.96 -34.13 -2.03
N ASP A 283 2.80 -33.55 -1.14
CA ASP A 283 4.25 -33.38 -1.42
C ASP A 283 5.07 -34.64 -1.09
N ALA A 284 4.52 -35.54 -0.27
CA ALA A 284 5.21 -36.77 0.10
C ALA A 284 5.46 -37.62 -1.15
N LYS A 285 6.67 -38.19 -1.29
CA LYS A 285 7.01 -39.09 -2.40
C LYS A 285 6.01 -40.25 -2.50
N ASP A 286 5.61 -40.76 -1.34
CA ASP A 286 4.59 -41.79 -1.18
C ASP A 286 3.48 -41.21 -0.27
N PRO A 287 2.49 -40.47 -0.82
CA PRO A 287 1.36 -40.05 -0.02
C PRO A 287 0.67 -41.32 0.46
N ALA A 288 0.40 -41.41 1.76
CA ALA A 288 -0.27 -42.57 2.32
C ALA A 288 -1.57 -42.84 1.55
N GLU A 289 -1.91 -44.11 1.30
CA GLU A 289 -3.02 -44.51 0.41
C GLU A 289 -4.34 -43.76 0.70
N HIS A 290 -4.66 -43.58 1.99
CA HIS A 290 -5.84 -42.83 2.44
C HIS A 290 -5.82 -41.32 2.13
N VAL A 291 -4.66 -40.72 1.88
CA VAL A 291 -4.53 -39.34 1.40
C VAL A 291 -4.78 -39.28 -0.11
N ALA A 292 -4.28 -40.27 -0.85
CA ALA A 292 -4.48 -40.34 -2.30
C ALA A 292 -5.98 -40.45 -2.66
N THR A 293 -6.75 -41.22 -1.90
CA THR A 293 -8.22 -41.33 -2.09
C THR A 293 -8.98 -40.03 -1.84
N LEU A 294 -8.37 -39.05 -1.16
CA LEU A 294 -8.98 -37.75 -0.87
C LEU A 294 -8.63 -36.66 -1.88
N ALA A 295 -7.72 -36.95 -2.84
CA ALA A 295 -7.32 -35.99 -3.86
C ALA A 295 -8.52 -35.34 -4.60
N PRO A 296 -9.58 -36.07 -5.00
CA PRO A 296 -10.75 -35.47 -5.66
C PRO A 296 -11.46 -34.43 -4.78
N GLN A 297 -11.72 -34.76 -3.52
CA GLN A 297 -12.40 -33.87 -2.58
C GLN A 297 -11.55 -32.63 -2.26
N VAL A 298 -10.24 -32.83 -2.06
CA VAL A 298 -9.30 -31.73 -1.80
C VAL A 298 -9.21 -30.79 -3.00
N ALA A 299 -9.07 -31.34 -4.21
CA ALA A 299 -9.01 -30.56 -5.44
C ALA A 299 -10.27 -29.72 -5.65
N GLN A 300 -11.46 -30.31 -5.46
CA GLN A 300 -12.73 -29.58 -5.55
C GLN A 300 -12.80 -28.43 -4.53
N ILE A 301 -12.51 -28.68 -3.26
CA ILE A 301 -12.53 -27.64 -2.21
C ILE A 301 -11.54 -26.52 -2.55
N LEU A 302 -10.32 -26.85 -2.97
CA LEU A 302 -9.33 -25.84 -3.33
C LEU A 302 -9.73 -25.05 -4.59
N ALA A 303 -10.38 -25.69 -5.57
CA ALA A 303 -10.90 -25.01 -6.76
C ALA A 303 -11.96 -23.96 -6.39
N GLU A 304 -12.90 -24.29 -5.50
CA GLU A 304 -13.87 -23.32 -4.96
C GLU A 304 -13.15 -22.17 -4.24
N ARG A 305 -12.10 -22.48 -3.48
CA ARG A 305 -11.33 -21.51 -2.70
C ARG A 305 -10.36 -20.68 -3.52
N SER A 306 -10.12 -21.01 -4.80
CA SER A 306 -9.38 -20.14 -5.72
C SER A 306 -10.06 -18.77 -5.92
N ARG A 307 -11.33 -18.65 -5.52
CA ARG A 307 -12.13 -17.41 -5.52
C ARG A 307 -12.38 -16.85 -4.11
N ASP A 308 -11.52 -17.16 -3.14
CA ASP A 308 -11.66 -16.65 -1.77
C ASP A 308 -11.57 -15.11 -1.74
N THR A 309 -12.36 -14.49 -0.86
CA THR A 309 -12.35 -13.04 -0.62
C THR A 309 -11.00 -12.50 -0.14
N ASP A 310 -10.21 -13.31 0.57
CA ASP A 310 -8.84 -12.95 0.94
C ASP A 310 -7.88 -13.42 -0.17
N PRO A 311 -7.15 -12.50 -0.84
CA PRO A 311 -6.31 -12.84 -1.99
C PRO A 311 -5.16 -13.79 -1.64
N ARG A 312 -4.73 -13.86 -0.36
CA ARG A 312 -3.70 -14.81 0.08
C ARG A 312 -4.25 -16.23 0.17
N CYS A 313 -5.51 -16.38 0.58
CA CYS A 313 -6.19 -17.67 0.59
C CYS A 313 -6.42 -18.16 -0.84
N ALA A 314 -6.93 -17.29 -1.72
CA ALA A 314 -7.10 -17.60 -3.14
C ALA A 314 -5.78 -18.04 -3.80
N ALA A 315 -4.70 -17.26 -3.62
CA ALA A 315 -3.38 -17.60 -4.16
C ALA A 315 -2.82 -18.91 -3.57
N SER A 316 -3.00 -19.14 -2.26
CA SER A 316 -2.60 -20.39 -1.63
C SER A 316 -3.37 -21.59 -2.16
N ALA A 317 -4.68 -21.45 -2.40
CA ALA A 317 -5.49 -22.52 -2.97
C ALA A 317 -4.99 -22.92 -4.36
N VAL A 318 -4.75 -21.93 -5.24
CA VAL A 318 -4.15 -22.16 -6.56
C VAL A 318 -2.76 -22.77 -6.46
N ARG A 319 -1.90 -22.28 -5.55
CA ARG A 319 -0.59 -22.87 -5.29
C ARG A 319 -0.68 -24.35 -4.93
N GLN A 320 -1.65 -24.74 -4.11
CA GLN A 320 -1.82 -26.15 -3.77
C GLN A 320 -2.36 -26.97 -4.95
N LEU A 321 -3.28 -26.42 -5.73
CA LEU A 321 -3.80 -27.07 -6.94
C LEU A 321 -2.73 -27.35 -8.00
N ARG A 322 -1.62 -26.60 -7.99
CA ARG A 322 -0.46 -26.86 -8.87
C ARG A 322 0.18 -28.22 -8.69
N ARG A 323 -0.04 -28.91 -7.57
CA ARG A 323 0.49 -30.25 -7.37
C ARG A 323 -0.18 -31.21 -8.35
N ALA A 324 0.61 -31.97 -9.12
CA ALA A 324 0.10 -32.88 -10.15
C ALA A 324 -1.02 -33.82 -9.68
N PRO A 325 -0.95 -34.45 -8.47
CA PRO A 325 -2.03 -35.31 -7.98
C PRO A 325 -3.36 -34.58 -7.78
N LEU A 326 -3.34 -33.26 -7.50
CA LEU A 326 -4.54 -32.45 -7.30
C LEU A 326 -5.06 -31.88 -8.61
N ALA A 327 -4.17 -31.36 -9.47
CA ALA A 327 -4.55 -30.86 -10.80
C ALA A 327 -5.24 -31.94 -11.65
N ALA A 328 -4.75 -33.19 -11.58
CA ALA A 328 -5.31 -34.32 -12.32
C ALA A 328 -6.75 -34.68 -11.92
N GLN A 329 -7.19 -34.24 -10.74
CA GLN A 329 -8.53 -34.50 -10.20
C GLN A 329 -9.52 -33.34 -10.45
N LEU A 330 -9.07 -32.23 -11.02
CA LEU A 330 -9.96 -31.12 -11.38
C LEU A 330 -10.87 -31.53 -12.53
N SER A 331 -12.13 -31.08 -12.45
CA SER A 331 -13.02 -31.08 -13.61
C SER A 331 -12.50 -30.10 -14.66
N ASP A 332 -12.84 -30.29 -15.94
CA ASP A 332 -12.38 -29.39 -17.00
C ASP A 332 -12.87 -27.95 -16.77
N ALA A 333 -14.07 -27.79 -16.18
CA ALA A 333 -14.63 -26.49 -15.81
C ALA A 333 -13.84 -25.82 -14.68
N ASP A 334 -13.48 -26.57 -13.63
CA ASP A 334 -12.70 -26.05 -12.50
C ASP A 334 -11.26 -25.74 -12.92
N PHE A 335 -10.65 -26.63 -13.71
CA PHE A 335 -9.34 -26.42 -14.29
C PHE A 335 -9.31 -25.14 -15.12
N ALA A 336 -10.29 -24.97 -16.01
CA ALA A 336 -10.39 -23.79 -16.84
C ALA A 336 -10.65 -22.52 -16.01
N ALA A 337 -11.47 -22.61 -14.95
CA ALA A 337 -11.70 -21.51 -14.02
C ALA A 337 -10.41 -21.06 -13.32
N VAL A 338 -9.60 -22.00 -12.85
CA VAL A 338 -8.30 -21.72 -12.21
C VAL A 338 -7.32 -21.10 -13.21
N ALA A 339 -7.24 -21.64 -14.43
CA ALA A 339 -6.38 -21.10 -15.48
C ALA A 339 -6.72 -19.64 -15.84
N ARG A 340 -8.01 -19.28 -15.89
CA ARG A 340 -8.47 -17.90 -16.16
C ARG A 340 -8.07 -16.90 -15.09
N LEU A 341 -7.74 -17.33 -13.86
CA LEU A 341 -7.26 -16.45 -12.80
C LEU A 341 -5.92 -15.78 -13.15
N SER A 342 -5.17 -16.35 -14.11
CA SER A 342 -3.93 -15.76 -14.63
C SER A 342 -4.12 -14.44 -15.38
N PHE A 343 -5.36 -14.05 -15.68
CA PHE A 343 -5.73 -12.78 -16.31
C PHE A 343 -6.35 -11.76 -15.34
N GLN A 344 -6.56 -12.14 -14.07
CA GLN A 344 -7.20 -11.27 -13.08
C GLN A 344 -6.29 -10.16 -12.54
N GLU A 345 -6.90 -9.19 -11.86
CA GLU A 345 -6.20 -8.14 -11.14
C GLU A 345 -5.68 -8.67 -9.79
N GLY A 346 -4.44 -8.32 -9.44
CA GLY A 346 -3.80 -8.77 -8.20
C GLY A 346 -2.59 -9.66 -8.47
N SER A 347 -1.41 -9.19 -8.07
CA SER A 347 -0.13 -9.80 -8.47
C SER A 347 0.08 -11.24 -7.97
N LEU A 348 -0.32 -11.55 -6.73
CA LEU A 348 -0.05 -12.86 -6.11
C LEU A 348 -0.92 -13.99 -6.69
N LEU A 349 -2.24 -13.80 -6.76
CA LEU A 349 -3.15 -14.79 -7.32
C LEU A 349 -2.85 -15.03 -8.79
N ARG A 350 -2.65 -13.94 -9.54
CA ARG A 350 -2.26 -13.97 -10.94
C ARG A 350 -0.99 -14.78 -11.17
N LEU A 351 0.04 -14.55 -10.36
CA LEU A 351 1.29 -15.29 -10.43
C LEU A 351 1.08 -16.79 -10.19
N GLU A 352 0.41 -17.18 -9.11
CA GLU A 352 0.18 -18.61 -8.82
C GLU A 352 -0.67 -19.29 -9.90
N ALA A 353 -1.65 -18.58 -10.48
CA ALA A 353 -2.45 -19.10 -11.58
C ALA A 353 -1.66 -19.21 -12.89
N ALA A 354 -0.77 -18.26 -13.18
CA ALA A 354 0.12 -18.35 -14.34
C ALA A 354 1.10 -19.52 -14.18
N LEU A 355 1.64 -19.74 -12.97
CA LEU A 355 2.46 -20.91 -12.65
C LEU A 355 1.67 -22.23 -12.75
N PHE A 356 0.37 -22.23 -12.47
CA PHE A 356 -0.50 -23.38 -12.68
C PHE A 356 -0.67 -23.70 -14.18
N VAL A 357 -0.89 -22.68 -15.01
CA VAL A 357 -0.98 -22.84 -16.47
C VAL A 357 0.35 -23.35 -17.04
N GLU A 358 1.46 -22.75 -16.62
CA GLU A 358 2.81 -23.17 -17.02
C GLU A 358 3.03 -24.67 -16.74
N GLU A 359 2.72 -25.12 -15.52
CA GLU A 359 3.01 -26.48 -15.07
C GLU A 359 2.12 -27.56 -15.73
N HIS A 360 0.85 -27.24 -16.02
CA HIS A 360 -0.14 -28.24 -16.46
C HIS A 360 -0.64 -28.10 -17.89
N LEU A 361 -0.62 -26.90 -18.47
CA LEU A 361 -1.02 -26.66 -19.87
C LEU A 361 0.16 -26.46 -20.80
N LEU A 362 1.30 -26.00 -20.27
CA LEU A 362 2.48 -25.70 -21.06
C LEU A 362 3.70 -26.53 -20.61
N PRO A 363 3.58 -27.87 -20.42
CA PRO A 363 4.67 -28.71 -19.91
C PRO A 363 5.84 -28.87 -20.90
N GLU A 364 5.76 -28.22 -22.06
CA GLU A 364 6.78 -28.34 -23.10
C GLU A 364 8.13 -27.76 -22.63
N PRO A 365 9.26 -28.37 -23.04
CA PRO A 365 10.60 -28.01 -22.58
C PRO A 365 11.07 -26.58 -22.92
N GLY A 366 10.21 -25.75 -23.52
CA GLY A 366 10.50 -24.40 -24.02
C GLY A 366 10.26 -23.23 -23.08
N LEU A 367 9.50 -23.40 -22.00
CA LEU A 367 9.27 -22.30 -21.04
C LEU A 367 10.45 -22.09 -20.08
N GLY A 368 11.52 -22.89 -20.16
CA GLY A 368 12.82 -22.58 -19.54
C GLY A 368 13.01 -22.94 -18.07
N ILE A 369 12.06 -23.63 -17.43
CA ILE A 369 12.05 -23.69 -15.94
C ILE A 369 12.57 -25.03 -15.38
N ALA A 370 12.66 -26.06 -16.22
CA ALA A 370 13.20 -27.37 -15.82
C ALA A 370 14.71 -27.55 -16.11
N ARG A 371 15.42 -26.56 -16.69
CA ARG A 371 16.88 -26.67 -16.87
C ARG A 371 17.59 -26.20 -15.60
N ALA A 372 17.72 -27.11 -14.64
CA ALA A 372 18.70 -26.98 -13.57
C ALA A 372 20.10 -26.84 -14.19
N LYS A 373 20.56 -25.59 -14.39
CA LYS A 373 21.93 -25.16 -14.72
C LYS A 373 22.74 -26.21 -15.51
N ALA A 374 22.32 -26.53 -16.74
CA ALA A 374 23.25 -27.10 -17.70
C ALA A 374 24.16 -25.94 -18.13
N GLN A 375 25.43 -26.00 -17.73
CA GLN A 375 26.34 -24.85 -17.68
C GLN A 375 27.08 -24.61 -19.00
N ASP A 376 26.67 -25.25 -20.09
CA ASP A 376 27.36 -25.21 -21.38
C ASP A 376 26.55 -24.36 -22.37
N ALA A 377 26.97 -23.09 -22.48
CA ALA A 377 26.35 -22.02 -23.26
C ALA A 377 26.88 -21.97 -24.70
N GLU A 378 26.91 -23.11 -25.41
CA GLU A 378 27.07 -23.10 -26.87
C GLU A 378 25.69 -23.18 -27.54
N ASP A 379 25.53 -22.43 -28.64
CA ASP A 379 24.31 -22.19 -29.42
C ASP A 379 23.46 -23.45 -29.66
N ASN A 380 22.67 -23.81 -28.66
CA ASN A 380 21.75 -24.93 -28.75
C ASN A 380 20.57 -24.49 -29.62
N LEU A 381 20.61 -24.86 -30.91
CA LEU A 381 19.45 -24.87 -31.82
C LEU A 381 18.21 -25.45 -31.12
N GLU A 382 18.40 -26.45 -30.27
CA GLU A 382 17.36 -27.03 -29.41
C GLU A 382 16.68 -26.00 -28.50
N GLY A 383 17.43 -25.04 -27.95
CA GLY A 383 16.89 -23.93 -27.15
C GLY A 383 15.99 -22.98 -27.96
N HIS A 384 16.30 -22.77 -29.24
CA HIS A 384 15.46 -21.97 -30.14
C HIS A 384 14.16 -22.69 -30.51
N PHE A 385 14.27 -23.95 -30.94
CA PHE A 385 13.09 -24.76 -31.27
C PHE A 385 12.15 -24.91 -30.08
N THR A 386 12.70 -25.12 -28.89
CA THR A 386 11.89 -25.25 -27.67
C THR A 386 11.19 -23.93 -27.33
N ALA A 387 11.86 -22.78 -27.44
CA ALA A 387 11.22 -21.47 -27.21
C ALA A 387 10.07 -21.19 -28.19
N GLU A 388 10.23 -21.51 -29.48
CA GLU A 388 9.17 -21.34 -30.49
C GLU A 388 7.94 -22.19 -30.19
N HIS A 389 8.13 -23.46 -29.84
CA HIS A 389 7.05 -24.35 -29.45
C HIS A 389 6.32 -23.82 -28.20
N GLY A 390 7.07 -23.37 -27.20
CA GLY A 390 6.50 -22.74 -26.00
C GLY A 390 5.66 -21.50 -26.31
N LEU A 391 6.07 -20.67 -27.27
CA LEU A 391 5.32 -19.49 -27.70
C LEU A 391 4.03 -19.86 -28.46
N ILE A 392 4.07 -20.89 -29.31
CA ILE A 392 2.87 -21.42 -30.00
C ILE A 392 1.89 -21.95 -28.95
N ALA A 393 2.37 -22.74 -27.98
CA ALA A 393 1.53 -23.26 -26.89
C ALA A 393 0.90 -22.12 -26.05
N VAL A 394 1.64 -21.03 -25.80
CA VAL A 394 1.08 -19.83 -25.16
C VAL A 394 0.01 -19.18 -26.03
N ALA A 395 0.21 -19.06 -27.35
CA ALA A 395 -0.80 -18.51 -28.25
C ALA A 395 -2.07 -19.36 -28.28
N ASP A 396 -1.94 -20.69 -28.29
CA ASP A 396 -3.06 -21.63 -28.19
C ASP A 396 -3.81 -21.49 -26.88
N PHE A 397 -3.09 -21.37 -25.76
CA PHE A 397 -3.68 -21.09 -24.46
C PHE A 397 -4.46 -19.77 -24.47
N LEU A 398 -3.84 -18.67 -24.92
CA LEU A 398 -4.50 -17.36 -24.93
C LEU A 398 -5.75 -17.35 -25.81
N THR A 399 -5.70 -17.95 -26.99
CA THR A 399 -6.84 -18.01 -27.90
C THR A 399 -7.96 -18.94 -27.42
N SER A 400 -7.63 -19.99 -26.68
CA SER A 400 -8.61 -20.91 -26.08
C SER A 400 -9.34 -20.29 -24.87
N TYR A 401 -8.65 -19.43 -24.11
CA TYR A 401 -9.15 -18.91 -22.83
C TYR A 401 -9.63 -17.47 -22.86
N LEU A 402 -9.20 -16.66 -23.82
CA LEU A 402 -9.61 -15.27 -24.00
C LEU A 402 -10.44 -15.13 -25.28
N LYS A 403 -11.39 -14.20 -25.25
CA LYS A 403 -12.04 -13.67 -26.47
C LYS A 403 -11.14 -12.60 -27.09
N ASP A 404 -11.37 -12.27 -28.36
CA ASP A 404 -10.52 -11.34 -29.12
C ASP A 404 -10.42 -9.97 -28.46
N GLU A 405 -11.55 -9.44 -27.98
CA GLU A 405 -11.64 -8.18 -27.25
C GLU A 405 -10.82 -8.16 -25.94
N HIS A 406 -10.48 -9.34 -25.41
CA HIS A 406 -9.79 -9.53 -24.15
C HIS A 406 -8.34 -9.99 -24.30
N LEU A 407 -7.81 -10.13 -25.53
CA LEU A 407 -6.41 -10.53 -25.74
C LEU A 407 -5.41 -9.54 -25.12
N HIS A 408 -5.80 -8.28 -24.92
CA HIS A 408 -5.01 -7.30 -24.17
C HIS A 408 -4.72 -7.73 -22.71
N LEU A 409 -5.52 -8.63 -22.12
CA LEU A 409 -5.28 -9.18 -20.78
C LEU A 409 -4.10 -10.15 -20.76
N SER A 410 -3.60 -10.62 -21.91
CA SER A 410 -2.38 -11.43 -22.00
C SER A 410 -1.16 -10.71 -21.40
N ALA A 411 -1.16 -9.37 -21.37
CA ALA A 411 -0.11 -8.60 -20.70
C ALA A 411 0.04 -9.00 -19.23
N ARG A 412 -1.07 -9.30 -18.55
CA ARG A 412 -1.08 -9.74 -17.15
C ARG A 412 -0.42 -11.11 -16.98
N PHE A 413 -0.67 -12.03 -17.92
CA PHE A 413 -0.05 -13.36 -17.94
C PHE A 413 1.46 -13.27 -18.20
N VAL A 414 1.86 -12.49 -19.21
CA VAL A 414 3.28 -12.28 -19.55
C VAL A 414 4.01 -11.62 -18.40
N GLU A 415 3.47 -10.55 -17.80
CA GLU A 415 4.04 -9.89 -16.61
C GLU A 415 4.32 -10.87 -15.45
N ALA A 416 3.41 -11.83 -15.24
CA ALA A 416 3.55 -12.80 -14.15
C ALA A 416 4.71 -13.78 -14.40
N LEU A 417 4.98 -14.14 -15.65
CA LEU A 417 5.97 -15.15 -16.03
C LEU A 417 7.25 -14.58 -16.65
N PHE A 418 7.33 -13.28 -16.95
CA PHE A 418 8.41 -12.68 -17.75
C PHE A 418 9.81 -12.95 -17.19
N GLY A 419 9.98 -12.86 -15.88
CA GLY A 419 11.27 -13.11 -15.22
C GLY A 419 11.64 -14.60 -15.10
N ARG A 420 10.74 -15.51 -15.46
CA ARG A 420 10.87 -16.96 -15.27
C ARG A 420 10.84 -17.73 -16.59
N ALA A 421 10.07 -17.28 -17.58
CA ALA A 421 9.94 -17.91 -18.88
C ALA A 421 10.81 -17.20 -19.93
N GLU A 422 11.95 -17.82 -20.28
CA GLU A 422 12.95 -17.26 -21.22
C GLU A 422 12.38 -17.04 -22.62
N CYS A 423 11.37 -17.79 -23.04
CA CYS A 423 10.75 -17.64 -24.36
C CYS A 423 10.16 -16.23 -24.60
N PHE A 424 9.70 -15.53 -23.55
CA PHE A 424 9.22 -14.15 -23.66
C PHE A 424 10.33 -13.13 -23.90
N GLN A 425 11.59 -13.49 -23.65
CA GLN A 425 12.76 -12.66 -23.91
C GLN A 425 13.35 -12.91 -25.32
N ARG A 426 12.85 -13.92 -26.04
CA ARG A 426 13.28 -14.25 -27.42
C ARG A 426 12.49 -13.43 -28.45
N PHE A 427 12.69 -12.11 -28.44
CA PHE A 427 11.96 -11.16 -29.30
C PHE A 427 12.02 -11.50 -30.80
N SER A 428 13.15 -12.02 -31.29
CA SER A 428 13.25 -12.48 -32.69
C SER A 428 12.26 -13.61 -32.98
N ALA A 429 12.21 -14.64 -32.13
CA ALA A 429 11.33 -15.78 -32.32
C ALA A 429 9.85 -15.37 -32.25
N LEU A 430 9.49 -14.49 -31.31
CA LEU A 430 8.15 -13.89 -31.24
C LEU A 430 7.76 -13.19 -32.56
N ALA A 431 8.66 -12.38 -33.12
CA ALA A 431 8.43 -11.70 -34.39
C ALA A 431 8.37 -12.67 -35.58
N ASP A 432 9.23 -13.68 -35.62
CA ASP A 432 9.26 -14.68 -36.69
C ASP A 432 7.97 -15.52 -36.71
N LEU A 433 7.48 -15.94 -35.54
CA LEU A 433 6.23 -16.69 -35.41
C LEU A 433 5.00 -15.88 -35.87
N CYS A 434 5.01 -14.55 -35.67
CA CYS A 434 3.91 -13.70 -36.14
C CYS A 434 3.72 -13.71 -37.66
N VAL A 435 4.73 -14.13 -38.42
CA VAL A 435 4.75 -14.08 -39.88
C VAL A 435 5.18 -15.42 -40.50
N LEU A 436 5.21 -16.47 -39.69
CA LEU A 436 5.53 -17.84 -40.10
C LEU A 436 4.62 -18.26 -41.26
N GLY A 437 5.19 -18.86 -42.29
CA GLY A 437 4.47 -19.37 -43.47
C GLY A 437 4.18 -18.33 -44.58
N GLU A 438 4.41 -17.03 -44.36
CA GLU A 438 4.07 -15.98 -45.34
C GLU A 438 5.20 -15.63 -46.34
N GLY A 439 6.33 -16.35 -46.29
CA GLY A 439 7.51 -16.13 -47.14
C GLY A 439 7.40 -16.71 -48.56
N ALA A 440 8.26 -16.22 -49.47
CA ALA A 440 8.50 -16.87 -50.76
C ALA A 440 9.62 -17.94 -50.62
N GLY A 441 9.47 -19.12 -51.23
CA GLY A 441 10.48 -20.19 -51.22
C GLY A 441 10.22 -21.31 -50.21
N ALA A 442 11.28 -21.97 -49.71
CA ALA A 442 11.21 -23.14 -48.81
C ALA A 442 10.44 -22.87 -47.50
N ALA A 443 10.32 -21.59 -47.10
CA ALA A 443 9.49 -21.16 -45.97
C ALA A 443 7.98 -21.40 -46.16
N ARG A 444 7.49 -21.69 -47.38
CA ARG A 444 6.09 -22.11 -47.64
C ARG A 444 5.75 -23.51 -47.14
N ALA A 445 6.75 -24.32 -46.79
CA ALA A 445 6.50 -25.68 -46.31
C ALA A 445 5.85 -25.70 -44.92
N VAL A 446 5.96 -24.60 -44.15
CA VAL A 446 5.35 -24.47 -42.82
C VAL A 446 4.01 -23.73 -42.96
N PRO A 447 2.89 -24.31 -42.50
CA PRO A 447 1.59 -23.64 -42.57
C PRO A 447 1.58 -22.36 -41.72
N CYS A 448 0.90 -21.33 -42.21
CA CYS A 448 0.72 -20.09 -41.47
C CYS A 448 -0.10 -20.33 -40.19
N LEU A 449 0.27 -19.65 -39.10
CA LEU A 449 -0.56 -19.65 -37.90
C LEU A 449 -1.90 -18.92 -38.18
N PRO A 450 -3.04 -19.42 -37.66
CA PRO A 450 -4.31 -18.70 -37.66
C PRO A 450 -4.17 -17.24 -37.24
N SER A 451 -4.89 -16.32 -37.92
CA SER A 451 -4.82 -14.88 -37.63
C SER A 451 -5.03 -14.56 -36.14
N ARG A 452 -5.91 -15.30 -35.47
CA ARG A 452 -6.17 -15.15 -34.04
C ARG A 452 -4.95 -15.45 -33.16
N GLN A 453 -4.20 -16.52 -33.48
CA GLN A 453 -2.96 -16.85 -32.78
C GLN A 453 -1.87 -15.82 -33.05
N ARG A 454 -1.77 -15.33 -34.30
CA ARG A 454 -0.83 -14.25 -34.65
C ARG A 454 -1.13 -12.97 -33.88
N LEU A 455 -2.40 -12.61 -33.73
CA LEU A 455 -2.82 -11.47 -32.92
C LEU A 455 -2.46 -11.68 -31.43
N ALA A 456 -2.67 -12.89 -30.90
CA ALA A 456 -2.27 -13.24 -29.53
C ALA A 456 -0.74 -13.15 -29.33
N LEU A 457 0.06 -13.65 -30.27
CA LEU A 457 1.53 -13.52 -30.25
C LEU A 457 1.97 -12.05 -30.28
N LEU A 458 1.28 -11.22 -31.07
CA LEU A 458 1.59 -9.79 -31.13
C LEU A 458 1.28 -9.08 -29.81
N HIS A 459 0.20 -9.46 -29.12
CA HIS A 459 -0.07 -9.00 -27.76
C HIS A 459 0.99 -9.48 -26.76
N VAL A 460 1.44 -10.74 -26.86
CA VAL A 460 2.55 -11.28 -26.04
C VAL A 460 3.84 -10.49 -26.28
N LEU A 461 4.13 -10.15 -27.53
CA LEU A 461 5.30 -9.35 -27.91
C LEU A 461 5.22 -7.93 -27.33
N ASP A 462 4.10 -7.23 -27.48
CA ASP A 462 3.92 -5.90 -26.89
C ASP A 462 4.04 -5.97 -25.36
N ALA A 463 3.43 -6.97 -24.72
CA ALA A 463 3.51 -7.23 -23.28
C ALA A 463 4.93 -7.48 -22.78
N ALA A 464 5.69 -8.33 -23.49
CA ALA A 464 7.08 -8.65 -23.17
C ALA A 464 7.95 -7.39 -23.23
N LEU A 465 7.74 -6.54 -24.24
CA LEU A 465 8.40 -5.23 -24.34
C LEU A 465 8.01 -4.25 -23.23
N GLN A 466 6.88 -4.46 -22.53
CA GLN A 466 6.53 -3.67 -21.35
C GLN A 466 7.22 -4.12 -20.08
N CYS A 467 7.56 -5.39 -20.01
CA CYS A 467 8.26 -5.97 -18.87
C CYS A 467 9.79 -5.79 -18.98
N GLU A 468 10.31 -5.67 -20.20
CA GLU A 468 11.73 -5.50 -20.46
C GLU A 468 12.25 -4.13 -19.99
N VAL A 469 13.28 -4.16 -19.13
CA VAL A 469 13.89 -2.94 -18.57
C VAL A 469 14.90 -2.35 -19.54
N ARG A 470 15.57 -3.19 -20.35
CA ARG A 470 16.58 -2.76 -21.33
C ARG A 470 16.15 -3.12 -22.75
N LEU A 471 15.77 -2.11 -23.51
CA LEU A 471 15.24 -2.30 -24.85
C LEU A 471 16.31 -2.49 -25.94
N ASP A 472 17.60 -2.52 -25.61
CA ASP A 472 18.69 -2.65 -26.59
C ASP A 472 18.61 -3.98 -27.37
N GLY A 473 18.53 -5.10 -26.66
CA GLY A 473 18.35 -6.43 -27.27
C GLY A 473 17.06 -6.56 -28.10
N PRO A 474 15.89 -6.15 -27.59
CA PRO A 474 14.67 -6.10 -28.39
C PRO A 474 14.78 -5.19 -29.63
N CYS A 475 15.44 -4.04 -29.53
CA CYS A 475 15.64 -3.13 -30.66
C CYS A 475 16.48 -3.80 -31.76
N GLU A 476 17.58 -4.44 -31.41
CA GLU A 476 18.41 -5.19 -32.36
C GLU A 476 17.62 -6.31 -33.05
N ALA A 477 16.83 -7.07 -32.30
CA ALA A 477 16.04 -8.18 -32.83
C ALA A 477 14.85 -7.73 -33.69
N LEU A 478 14.12 -6.68 -33.28
CA LEU A 478 12.83 -6.32 -33.86
C LEU A 478 12.91 -5.25 -34.94
N LEU A 479 13.80 -4.26 -34.84
CA LEU A 479 13.83 -3.14 -35.80
C LEU A 479 14.05 -3.60 -37.24
N VAL A 480 14.82 -4.67 -37.45
CA VAL A 480 15.05 -5.28 -38.77
C VAL A 480 13.80 -5.97 -39.31
N LYS A 481 12.93 -6.49 -38.43
CA LYS A 481 11.72 -7.27 -38.77
C LYS A 481 10.45 -6.41 -38.86
N LEU A 482 10.41 -5.27 -38.18
CA LEU A 482 9.27 -4.35 -38.16
C LEU A 482 8.76 -3.92 -39.55
N PRO A 483 9.60 -3.57 -40.54
CA PRO A 483 9.13 -3.24 -41.88
C PRO A 483 8.23 -4.33 -42.47
N TRP A 484 8.65 -5.58 -42.29
CA TRP A 484 7.97 -6.74 -42.81
C TRP A 484 6.69 -7.09 -42.02
N LEU A 485 6.74 -7.01 -40.69
CA LEU A 485 5.56 -7.12 -39.82
C LEU A 485 4.48 -6.10 -40.20
N MET A 486 4.87 -4.84 -40.42
CA MET A 486 3.96 -3.76 -40.83
C MET A 486 3.35 -3.99 -42.22
N GLU A 487 4.16 -4.45 -43.18
CA GLU A 487 3.70 -4.74 -44.55
C GLU A 487 2.68 -5.88 -44.58
N ARG A 488 2.93 -6.93 -43.79
CA ARG A 488 2.13 -8.16 -43.78
C ARG A 488 0.87 -8.04 -42.93
N LEU A 489 1.02 -7.60 -41.67
CA LEU A 489 -0.06 -7.60 -40.69
C LEU A 489 -0.76 -6.24 -40.56
N GLY A 490 -0.09 -5.15 -40.93
CA GLY A 490 -0.62 -3.77 -40.76
C GLY A 490 -1.84 -3.41 -41.62
N LYS A 491 -2.32 -4.34 -42.46
CA LYS A 491 -3.56 -4.19 -43.23
C LYS A 491 -4.81 -4.36 -42.35
N GLU A 492 -4.69 -5.15 -41.30
CA GLU A 492 -5.77 -5.38 -40.33
C GLU A 492 -5.66 -4.35 -39.18
N GLN A 493 -6.79 -3.76 -38.80
CA GLN A 493 -6.82 -2.63 -37.87
C GLN A 493 -6.31 -3.00 -36.47
N ASP A 494 -6.65 -4.17 -35.96
CA ASP A 494 -6.27 -4.63 -34.62
C ASP A 494 -4.76 -4.91 -34.53
N PHE A 495 -4.18 -5.48 -35.58
CA PHE A 495 -2.74 -5.66 -35.73
C PHE A 495 -2.01 -4.32 -35.82
N LEU A 496 -2.54 -3.38 -36.61
CA LEU A 496 -1.94 -2.05 -36.79
C LEU A 496 -1.83 -1.30 -35.47
N GLU A 497 -2.82 -1.41 -34.57
CA GLU A 497 -2.77 -0.73 -33.28
C GLU A 497 -1.65 -1.25 -32.37
N LEU A 498 -1.44 -2.56 -32.34
CA LEU A 498 -0.38 -3.19 -31.57
C LEU A 498 1.00 -2.93 -32.18
N LEU A 499 1.13 -3.08 -33.50
CA LEU A 499 2.37 -2.76 -34.20
C LEU A 499 2.74 -1.29 -34.01
N ALA A 500 1.77 -0.38 -34.01
CA ALA A 500 1.99 1.03 -33.69
C ALA A 500 2.53 1.24 -32.27
N SER A 501 2.01 0.51 -31.28
CA SER A 501 2.49 0.52 -29.90
C SER A 501 3.95 0.06 -29.81
N ILE A 502 4.25 -1.07 -30.46
CA ILE A 502 5.59 -1.67 -30.51
C ILE A 502 6.58 -0.71 -31.19
N CYS A 503 6.23 -0.20 -32.38
CA CYS A 503 7.03 0.78 -33.12
C CYS A 503 7.30 2.03 -32.29
N ARG A 504 6.29 2.61 -31.64
CA ARG A 504 6.46 3.78 -30.77
C ARG A 504 7.49 3.51 -29.69
N ARG A 505 7.37 2.39 -28.98
CA ARG A 505 8.26 2.05 -27.86
C ARG A 505 9.72 1.88 -28.32
N LEU A 506 9.95 1.11 -29.39
CA LEU A 506 11.29 0.85 -29.91
C LEU A 506 11.93 2.12 -30.51
N ILE A 507 11.17 2.90 -31.28
CA ILE A 507 11.66 4.13 -31.90
C ILE A 507 11.97 5.19 -30.84
N CYS A 508 11.10 5.38 -29.84
CA CYS A 508 11.35 6.32 -28.75
C CYS A 508 12.61 5.95 -27.94
N HIS A 509 12.85 4.66 -27.69
CA HIS A 509 14.07 4.19 -27.04
C HIS A 509 15.31 4.51 -27.88
N CYS A 510 15.31 4.16 -29.17
CA CYS A 510 16.42 4.46 -30.07
C CYS A 510 16.62 5.95 -30.29
N ALA A 511 15.57 6.76 -30.23
CA ALA A 511 15.68 8.22 -30.29
C ALA A 511 16.45 8.79 -29.09
N GLY A 512 16.44 8.11 -27.94
CA GLY A 512 17.25 8.49 -26.77
C GLY A 512 18.73 8.07 -26.83
N GLY A 513 19.09 7.05 -27.62
CA GLY A 513 20.46 6.51 -27.73
C GLY A 513 21.17 6.85 -29.05
N ASP A 514 22.42 6.45 -29.27
CA ASP A 514 23.14 6.75 -30.53
C ASP A 514 22.88 5.76 -31.69
N ALA A 515 22.06 4.73 -31.46
CA ALA A 515 21.77 3.71 -32.46
C ALA A 515 20.99 4.29 -33.67
N PRO A 516 21.47 4.12 -34.92
CA PRO A 516 20.76 4.59 -36.10
C PRO A 516 19.51 3.73 -36.37
N LEU A 517 18.38 4.38 -36.62
CA LEU A 517 17.13 3.72 -37.00
C LEU A 517 17.17 3.29 -38.49
N PRO A 518 16.71 2.07 -38.83
CA PRO A 518 16.75 1.58 -40.21
C PRO A 518 15.86 2.42 -41.15
N ARG A 519 16.42 2.97 -42.23
CA ARG A 519 15.65 3.73 -43.25
C ARG A 519 14.49 2.95 -43.85
N ALA A 520 14.63 1.63 -43.96
CA ALA A 520 13.59 0.73 -44.47
C ALA A 520 12.27 0.78 -43.68
N LEU A 521 12.28 1.27 -42.44
CA LEU A 521 11.10 1.41 -41.59
C LEU A 521 10.19 2.59 -42.01
N LEU A 522 10.73 3.60 -42.69
CA LEU A 522 10.01 4.86 -42.95
C LEU A 522 8.81 4.67 -43.88
N ALA A 523 8.97 3.96 -45.00
CA ALA A 523 7.89 3.73 -45.95
C ALA A 523 6.73 2.89 -45.36
N PRO A 524 6.97 1.76 -44.67
CA PRO A 524 5.93 0.99 -43.97
C PRO A 524 5.19 1.76 -42.87
N LEU A 525 5.83 2.70 -42.18
CA LEU A 525 5.15 3.54 -41.17
C LEU A 525 4.29 4.63 -41.80
N LEU A 526 4.72 5.20 -42.93
CA LEU A 526 3.99 6.25 -43.64
C LEU A 526 2.79 5.70 -44.42
N ALA A 527 2.84 4.46 -44.91
CA ALA A 527 1.77 3.88 -45.71
C ALA A 527 0.41 3.81 -44.97
N PRO A 528 0.32 3.32 -43.72
CA PRO A 528 -0.93 3.34 -42.93
C PRO A 528 -1.43 4.76 -42.64
N LEU A 529 -0.52 5.72 -42.40
CA LEU A 529 -0.90 7.13 -42.17
C LEU A 529 -1.42 7.82 -43.43
N LYS A 530 -0.94 7.42 -44.62
CA LYS A 530 -1.46 7.91 -45.90
C LYS A 530 -2.80 7.26 -46.25
N ALA A 531 -2.93 5.95 -46.10
CA ALA A 531 -4.19 5.22 -46.32
C ALA A 531 -5.31 5.72 -45.39
N ALA A 532 -4.93 6.17 -44.19
CA ALA A 532 -5.81 6.74 -43.18
C ALA A 532 -6.53 8.03 -43.59
N ALA A 533 -5.95 8.85 -44.48
CA ALA A 533 -6.55 10.10 -44.94
C ALA A 533 -7.87 9.88 -45.71
N ALA A 534 -8.04 8.67 -46.28
CA ALA A 534 -9.21 8.30 -47.08
C ALA A 534 -10.35 7.63 -46.28
N GLN A 535 -10.12 7.16 -45.04
CA GLN A 535 -11.08 6.35 -44.29
C GLN A 535 -11.41 6.96 -42.91
N ARG A 536 -12.71 7.07 -42.57
CA ARG A 536 -13.22 7.55 -41.25
C ARG A 536 -12.69 6.65 -40.11
N PRO A 537 -12.05 7.14 -39.02
CA PRO A 537 -11.30 6.21 -38.18
C PRO A 537 -11.63 6.17 -36.69
N ARG A 538 -11.33 5.00 -36.11
CA ARG A 538 -10.85 4.84 -34.73
C ARG A 538 -9.37 5.31 -34.70
N HIS A 539 -9.05 6.24 -33.81
CA HIS A 539 -7.82 7.06 -33.88
C HIS A 539 -6.56 6.47 -33.21
N GLY A 540 -6.67 5.41 -32.40
CA GLY A 540 -5.62 4.96 -31.46
C GLY A 540 -4.28 4.59 -32.08
N GLY A 541 -4.25 3.58 -32.97
CA GLY A 541 -2.99 3.11 -33.60
C GLY A 541 -2.29 4.18 -34.45
N ARG A 542 -3.06 5.02 -35.13
CA ARG A 542 -2.53 6.09 -36.00
C ARG A 542 -1.83 7.17 -35.19
N LEU A 543 -2.37 7.50 -34.02
CA LEU A 543 -1.75 8.46 -33.12
C LEU A 543 -0.40 7.93 -32.60
N LYS A 544 -0.35 6.66 -32.16
CA LYS A 544 0.88 6.01 -31.71
C LYS A 544 1.96 6.00 -32.80
N LEU A 545 1.59 5.78 -34.08
CA LEU A 545 2.53 5.87 -35.21
C LEU A 545 3.02 7.30 -35.46
N ALA A 546 2.14 8.29 -35.36
CA ALA A 546 2.52 9.70 -35.51
C ALA A 546 3.50 10.14 -34.40
N GLU A 547 3.24 9.72 -33.16
CA GLU A 547 4.15 9.93 -32.02
C GLU A 547 5.53 9.28 -32.29
N ALA A 548 5.53 8.05 -32.79
CA ALA A 548 6.75 7.32 -33.14
C ALA A 548 7.56 8.05 -34.24
N LEU A 549 6.90 8.49 -35.32
CA LEU A 549 7.53 9.22 -36.41
C LEU A 549 8.03 10.61 -35.97
N SER A 550 7.33 11.29 -35.07
CA SER A 550 7.78 12.56 -34.51
C SER A 550 9.05 12.38 -33.68
N ALA A 551 9.12 11.35 -32.83
CA ALA A 551 10.34 11.01 -32.10
C ALA A 551 11.52 10.70 -33.04
N TRP A 552 11.28 10.03 -34.16
CA TRP A 552 12.31 9.78 -35.17
C TRP A 552 12.70 11.05 -35.94
N ALA A 553 11.73 11.87 -36.32
CA ALA A 553 11.94 13.14 -37.00
C ALA A 553 12.89 14.06 -36.22
N GLN A 554 12.90 14.04 -34.89
CA GLN A 554 13.84 14.85 -34.10
C GLN A 554 15.32 14.63 -34.44
N ARG A 555 15.67 13.47 -35.00
CA ARG A 555 17.07 13.09 -35.30
C ARG A 555 17.39 12.98 -36.77
N SER A 556 16.38 12.91 -37.64
CA SER A 556 16.56 12.73 -39.08
C SER A 556 15.79 13.77 -39.87
N THR A 557 16.52 14.66 -40.54
CA THR A 557 15.96 15.67 -41.45
C THR A 557 15.19 15.05 -42.61
N GLU A 558 15.58 13.84 -43.03
CA GLU A 558 14.89 13.04 -44.04
C GLU A 558 13.49 12.63 -43.55
N VAL A 559 13.39 12.16 -42.30
CA VAL A 559 12.11 11.79 -41.67
C VAL A 559 11.26 13.03 -41.40
N GLN A 560 11.86 14.16 -41.01
CA GLN A 560 11.15 15.45 -40.91
C GLN A 560 10.54 15.84 -42.25
N GLY A 561 11.30 15.75 -43.34
CA GLY A 561 10.82 16.03 -44.69
C GLY A 561 9.66 15.12 -45.08
N ALA A 562 9.80 13.82 -44.89
CA ALA A 562 8.76 12.84 -45.23
C ALA A 562 7.49 12.99 -44.38
N THR A 563 7.64 13.28 -43.08
CA THR A 563 6.52 13.51 -42.16
C THR A 563 5.82 14.82 -42.47
N ARG A 564 6.56 15.90 -42.82
CA ARG A 564 5.99 17.17 -43.28
C ARG A 564 5.16 16.97 -44.55
N VAL A 565 5.69 16.26 -45.55
CA VAL A 565 4.94 15.98 -46.79
C VAL A 565 3.68 15.15 -46.53
N ALA A 566 3.72 14.22 -45.58
CA ALA A 566 2.55 13.42 -45.20
C ALA A 566 1.51 14.22 -44.39
N MET A 567 1.93 15.19 -43.57
CA MET A 567 1.05 15.98 -42.70
C MET A 567 0.54 17.29 -43.34
N LEU A 568 1.28 17.86 -44.29
CA LEU A 568 0.96 19.12 -45.00
C LEU A 568 0.21 18.89 -46.32
N SER A 569 -0.49 17.76 -46.48
CA SER A 569 -1.44 17.62 -47.58
C SER A 569 -2.50 18.75 -47.47
N PRO A 570 -2.78 19.52 -48.54
CA PRO A 570 -3.72 20.65 -48.52
C PRO A 570 -5.16 20.28 -48.11
N GLU A 571 -5.51 18.98 -48.11
CA GLU A 571 -6.77 18.49 -47.56
C GLU A 571 -6.85 18.54 -46.02
N VAL A 572 -5.70 18.61 -45.33
CA VAL A 572 -5.57 18.68 -43.86
C VAL A 572 -5.69 20.13 -43.36
N GLU A 573 -5.22 21.11 -44.13
CA GLU A 573 -5.36 22.55 -43.82
C GLU A 573 -6.80 23.06 -43.98
N ALA A 574 -7.52 22.63 -45.03
CA ALA A 574 -8.93 23.01 -45.24
C ALA A 574 -9.89 22.41 -44.20
N LYS A 575 -9.43 21.42 -43.43
CA LYS A 575 -10.16 20.76 -42.34
C LYS A 575 -9.50 20.99 -40.98
N ALA A 576 -8.64 22.01 -40.83
CA ALA A 576 -7.87 22.26 -39.60
C ALA A 576 -8.71 22.42 -38.32
N SER A 577 -9.99 22.84 -38.42
CA SER A 577 -10.94 22.80 -37.29
C SER A 577 -11.27 21.37 -36.81
N ARG A 578 -11.06 20.36 -37.65
CA ARG A 578 -11.24 18.91 -37.40
C ARG A 578 -9.93 18.15 -37.20
N HIS A 579 -8.77 18.78 -37.44
CA HIS A 579 -7.44 18.19 -37.33
C HIS A 579 -6.56 18.84 -36.24
N LEU A 580 -7.17 19.62 -35.35
CA LEU A 580 -6.53 20.10 -34.12
C LEU A 580 -6.10 18.94 -33.20
N GLY A 581 -6.79 17.79 -33.23
CA GLY A 581 -6.46 16.61 -32.41
C GLY A 581 -5.01 16.11 -32.57
N PRO A 582 -4.49 15.87 -33.80
CA PRO A 582 -3.08 15.55 -34.02
C PRO A 582 -2.09 16.64 -33.57
N LEU A 583 -2.39 17.92 -33.76
CA LEU A 583 -1.55 19.04 -33.29
C LEU A 583 -1.56 19.17 -31.76
N LEU A 584 -2.70 18.90 -31.13
CA LEU A 584 -2.86 18.83 -29.69
C LEU A 584 -2.17 17.60 -29.11
N ALA A 585 -2.18 16.46 -29.82
CA ALA A 585 -1.47 15.27 -29.39
C ALA A 585 0.05 15.43 -29.53
N LEU A 586 0.53 16.14 -30.56
CA LEU A 586 1.92 16.60 -30.65
C LEU A 586 2.29 17.57 -29.50
N GLY A 587 1.40 18.52 -29.17
CA GLY A 587 1.57 19.42 -28.02
C GLY A 587 1.53 18.71 -26.66
N GLN A 588 0.67 17.70 -26.49
CA GLN A 588 0.50 16.91 -25.26
C GLN A 588 1.62 15.88 -25.06
N CYS A 589 2.23 15.38 -26.14
CA CYS A 589 3.38 14.47 -26.05
C CYS A 589 4.71 15.21 -25.80
N GLY A 590 4.73 16.55 -25.89
CA GLY A 590 5.96 17.35 -25.70
C GLY A 590 7.04 17.12 -26.77
N VAL A 591 6.76 16.26 -27.75
CA VAL A 591 7.65 15.92 -28.86
C VAL A 591 7.41 16.98 -29.94
N ASP A 592 8.42 17.84 -30.13
CA ASP A 592 8.50 18.96 -31.10
C ASP A 592 8.06 20.37 -30.67
N LEU A 593 8.04 20.68 -29.38
CA LEU A 593 8.12 22.08 -28.96
C LEU A 593 9.55 22.64 -29.05
N TRP A 594 10.56 21.78 -28.93
CA TRP A 594 11.97 22.16 -28.95
C TRP A 594 12.45 22.62 -30.34
N THR A 595 11.95 21.99 -31.41
CA THR A 595 12.20 22.42 -32.80
C THR A 595 11.38 23.65 -33.17
N CYS A 596 10.18 23.80 -32.60
CA CYS A 596 9.34 24.99 -32.79
C CYS A 596 9.90 26.27 -32.12
N GLU A 597 10.69 26.14 -31.05
CA GLU A 597 11.36 27.27 -30.43
C GLU A 597 12.55 27.77 -31.28
N LYS A 598 13.35 26.84 -31.83
CA LYS A 598 14.46 27.17 -32.75
C LYS A 598 14.00 27.86 -34.05
N THR A 599 12.76 27.62 -34.47
CA THR A 599 12.16 28.22 -35.69
C THR A 599 11.19 29.38 -35.40
N GLY A 600 10.93 29.70 -34.13
CA GLY A 600 9.95 30.73 -33.71
C GLY A 600 8.48 30.35 -33.89
N SER A 601 8.17 29.14 -34.38
CA SER A 601 6.80 28.69 -34.63
C SER A 601 5.98 28.47 -33.35
N ALA A 602 6.62 28.21 -32.20
CA ALA A 602 5.91 28.07 -30.92
C ALA A 602 5.20 29.36 -30.50
N ASN A 603 5.85 30.52 -30.70
CA ASN A 603 5.24 31.82 -30.42
C ASN A 603 4.10 32.12 -31.40
N ASN A 604 4.23 31.70 -32.66
CA ASN A 604 3.16 31.84 -33.64
C ASN A 604 1.97 30.93 -33.31
N LEU A 605 2.21 29.69 -32.89
CA LEU A 605 1.17 28.76 -32.44
C LEU A 605 0.44 29.31 -31.20
N LEU A 606 1.18 29.85 -30.23
CA LEU A 606 0.62 30.49 -29.04
C LEU A 606 -0.19 31.74 -29.41
N ARG A 607 0.33 32.62 -30.29
CA ARG A 607 -0.39 33.80 -30.76
C ARG A 607 -1.66 33.44 -31.53
N SER A 608 -1.58 32.47 -32.43
CA SER A 608 -2.73 32.01 -33.23
C SER A 608 -3.79 31.34 -32.37
N SER A 609 -3.41 30.48 -31.42
CA SER A 609 -4.36 29.85 -30.49
C SER A 609 -5.05 30.89 -29.61
N VAL A 610 -4.30 31.84 -29.05
CA VAL A 610 -4.90 32.92 -28.24
C VAL A 610 -5.75 33.87 -29.09
N ALA A 611 -5.33 34.23 -30.31
CA ALA A 611 -6.14 35.05 -31.21
C ALA A 611 -7.47 34.37 -31.58
N LEU A 612 -7.46 33.05 -31.79
CA LEU A 612 -8.68 32.27 -32.00
C LEU A 612 -9.57 32.25 -30.76
N LEU A 613 -9.00 32.15 -29.56
CA LEU A 613 -9.74 32.25 -28.29
C LEU A 613 -10.34 33.65 -28.10
N GLU A 614 -9.59 34.71 -28.39
CA GLU A 614 -10.07 36.10 -28.29
C GLU A 614 -11.16 36.42 -29.33
N ALA A 615 -11.04 35.87 -30.54
CA ALA A 615 -12.08 35.96 -31.56
C ALA A 615 -13.38 35.28 -31.09
N ARG A 616 -13.28 34.13 -30.42
CA ARG A 616 -14.42 33.46 -29.79
C ARG A 616 -15.05 34.29 -28.67
N VAL A 617 -14.25 34.92 -27.81
CA VAL A 617 -14.78 35.85 -26.78
C VAL A 617 -15.57 37.01 -27.40
N SER A 618 -15.22 37.38 -28.63
CA SER A 618 -15.84 38.49 -29.36
C SER A 618 -17.00 38.07 -30.28
N SER A 619 -17.13 36.78 -30.60
CA SER A 619 -18.10 36.24 -31.55
C SER A 619 -18.57 34.83 -31.14
N GLU A 620 -19.88 34.66 -30.94
CA GLU A 620 -20.49 33.37 -30.56
C GLU A 620 -20.35 32.27 -31.65
N ALA A 621 -19.87 32.60 -32.85
CA ALA A 621 -19.91 31.71 -34.02
C ALA A 621 -18.71 30.76 -34.21
N VAL A 622 -17.68 30.78 -33.35
CA VAL A 622 -16.41 30.07 -33.61
C VAL A 622 -16.26 28.77 -32.81
N GLY A 623 -16.74 27.66 -33.39
CA GLY A 623 -16.41 26.27 -33.03
C GLY A 623 -17.11 25.69 -31.79
N GLY A 624 -17.24 24.35 -31.72
CA GLY A 624 -17.81 23.66 -30.57
C GLY A 624 -17.02 23.85 -29.27
N GLU A 625 -17.64 23.62 -28.12
CA GLU A 625 -17.05 23.83 -26.77
C GLU A 625 -15.79 23.00 -26.54
N THR A 626 -15.75 21.78 -27.07
CA THR A 626 -14.58 20.89 -27.01
C THR A 626 -13.36 21.52 -27.69
N LEU A 627 -13.56 22.22 -28.81
CA LEU A 627 -12.49 22.88 -29.54
C LEU A 627 -11.94 24.06 -28.74
N ALA A 628 -12.82 24.83 -28.09
CA ALA A 628 -12.44 25.94 -27.21
C ALA A 628 -11.58 25.46 -26.03
N SER A 629 -12.04 24.40 -25.36
CA SER A 629 -11.32 23.76 -24.27
C SER A 629 -9.92 23.35 -24.68
N GLN A 630 -9.81 22.66 -25.81
CA GLN A 630 -8.54 22.22 -26.37
C GLN A 630 -7.64 23.40 -26.78
N LEU A 631 -8.21 24.44 -27.39
CA LEU A 631 -7.49 25.65 -27.78
C LEU A 631 -6.99 26.44 -26.58
N LEU A 632 -7.67 26.38 -25.43
CA LEU A 632 -7.23 27.00 -24.18
C LEU A 632 -6.14 26.18 -23.48
N GLU A 633 -6.22 24.86 -23.54
CA GLU A 633 -5.23 23.97 -22.95
C GLU A 633 -3.86 24.08 -23.64
N LEU A 634 -3.86 24.19 -24.97
CA LEU A 634 -2.63 24.26 -25.76
C LEU A 634 -1.68 25.39 -25.30
N PRO A 635 -2.08 26.68 -25.24
CA PRO A 635 -1.24 27.76 -24.72
C PRO A 635 -0.66 27.49 -23.33
N VAL A 636 -1.44 26.88 -22.43
CA VAL A 636 -1.00 26.58 -21.07
C VAL A 636 0.07 25.50 -21.06
N LEU A 637 -0.08 24.45 -21.87
CA LEU A 637 0.94 23.41 -22.05
C LEU A 637 2.22 23.98 -22.68
N LEU A 638 2.08 24.88 -23.67
CA LEU A 638 3.22 25.59 -24.28
C LEU A 638 3.99 26.41 -23.24
N LEU A 639 3.28 27.13 -22.36
CA LEU A 639 3.89 27.90 -21.28
C LEU A 639 4.56 27.00 -20.24
N ALA A 640 3.90 25.93 -19.80
CA ALA A 640 4.46 25.00 -18.82
C ALA A 640 5.73 24.33 -19.33
N TRP A 641 5.75 23.94 -20.60
CA TRP A 641 6.94 23.40 -21.26
C TRP A 641 8.08 24.43 -21.30
N ARG A 642 7.78 25.69 -21.67
CA ARG A 642 8.78 26.75 -21.73
C ARG A 642 9.35 27.10 -20.37
N ALA A 643 8.52 27.13 -19.32
CA ALA A 643 8.96 27.30 -17.94
C ALA A 643 9.98 26.20 -17.53
N ARG A 644 9.69 24.95 -17.90
CA ARG A 644 10.59 23.81 -17.64
C ARG A 644 11.92 23.95 -18.39
N GLN A 645 11.92 24.41 -19.64
CA GLN A 645 13.15 24.65 -20.42
C GLN A 645 14.02 25.73 -19.77
N LEU A 646 13.43 26.86 -19.39
CA LEU A 646 14.13 27.95 -18.70
C LEU A 646 14.74 27.50 -17.37
N SER A 647 14.03 26.62 -16.65
CA SER A 647 14.54 26.00 -15.42
C SER A 647 15.68 25.00 -15.69
N ALA A 648 15.60 24.19 -16.75
CA ALA A 648 16.59 23.17 -17.07
C ALA A 648 17.91 23.77 -17.57
N ASN A 649 17.84 24.88 -18.32
CA ASN A 649 19.02 25.53 -18.89
C ASN A 649 19.80 26.40 -17.88
N GLY A 650 19.34 26.50 -16.63
CA GLY A 650 19.96 27.36 -15.60
C GLY A 650 19.85 28.87 -15.89
N GLU A 651 19.27 29.25 -17.02
CA GLU A 651 19.09 30.64 -17.47
C GLU A 651 18.20 31.44 -16.53
N ALA A 652 17.34 30.78 -15.74
CA ALA A 652 16.57 31.42 -14.68
C ALA A 652 17.44 32.16 -13.65
N THR A 653 18.70 31.73 -13.46
CA THR A 653 19.59 32.27 -12.42
C THR A 653 20.67 33.23 -12.95
N SER A 654 20.99 33.18 -14.24
CA SER A 654 22.16 33.90 -14.80
C SER A 654 21.88 35.34 -15.22
N GLY A 655 20.66 35.86 -15.02
CA GLY A 655 20.33 37.27 -15.30
C GLY A 655 20.30 37.66 -16.79
N SER A 656 20.54 36.71 -17.70
CA SER A 656 20.43 36.91 -19.15
C SER A 656 18.94 37.11 -19.53
N GLY A 657 18.52 38.38 -19.65
CA GLY A 657 17.12 38.80 -19.56
C GLY A 657 16.20 38.50 -20.77
N SER A 658 16.72 38.04 -21.91
CA SER A 658 15.91 37.93 -23.14
C SER A 658 14.89 36.79 -23.11
N GLY A 659 15.30 35.57 -22.72
CA GLY A 659 14.42 34.39 -22.70
C GLY A 659 13.30 34.48 -21.66
N CYS A 660 13.63 34.97 -20.47
CA CYS A 660 12.67 35.19 -19.38
C CYS A 660 11.62 36.25 -19.73
N ALA A 661 12.02 37.37 -20.35
CA ALA A 661 11.08 38.41 -20.78
C ALA A 661 10.06 37.91 -21.81
N GLY A 662 10.49 37.10 -22.78
CA GLY A 662 9.60 36.50 -23.78
C GLY A 662 8.60 35.49 -23.18
N PHE A 663 9.02 34.73 -22.17
CA PHE A 663 8.15 33.84 -21.41
C PHE A 663 7.11 34.62 -20.59
N LEU A 664 7.53 35.63 -19.83
CA LEU A 664 6.64 36.48 -19.03
C LEU A 664 5.62 37.23 -19.89
N LEU A 665 6.01 37.69 -21.09
CA LEU A 665 5.08 38.30 -22.04
C LEU A 665 4.01 37.30 -22.50
N SER A 666 4.41 36.04 -22.74
CA SER A 666 3.51 34.97 -23.16
C SER A 666 2.55 34.57 -22.03
N CYS A 667 3.04 34.49 -20.78
CA CYS A 667 2.20 34.32 -19.59
C CYS A 667 1.16 35.43 -19.48
N ASN A 668 1.57 36.70 -19.62
CA ASN A 668 0.66 37.84 -19.59
C ASN A 668 -0.42 37.77 -20.68
N TYR A 669 -0.04 37.37 -21.89
CA TYR A 669 -0.98 37.24 -23.01
C TYR A 669 -2.04 36.17 -22.76
N VAL A 670 -1.63 34.97 -22.34
CA VAL A 670 -2.56 33.88 -22.00
C VAL A 670 -3.40 34.23 -20.78
N ARG A 671 -2.81 34.88 -19.77
CA ARG A 671 -3.50 35.33 -18.55
C ARG A 671 -4.61 36.34 -18.86
N ASN A 672 -4.35 37.33 -19.71
CA ASN A 672 -5.35 38.31 -20.15
C ASN A 672 -6.50 37.63 -20.90
N CYS A 673 -6.18 36.68 -21.79
CA CYS A 673 -7.18 35.90 -22.51
C CYS A 673 -8.05 35.09 -21.54
N CYS A 674 -7.43 34.39 -20.58
CA CYS A 674 -8.15 33.63 -19.55
C CYS A 674 -9.04 34.55 -18.70
N ALA A 675 -8.58 35.73 -18.29
CA ALA A 675 -9.38 36.68 -17.52
C ALA A 675 -10.63 37.15 -18.29
N LYS A 676 -10.49 37.48 -19.58
CA LYS A 676 -11.62 37.84 -20.45
C LYS A 676 -12.61 36.68 -20.59
N LEU A 677 -12.11 35.45 -20.77
CA LEU A 677 -12.93 34.23 -20.83
C LEU A 677 -13.69 34.01 -19.51
N VAL A 678 -12.99 34.10 -18.37
CA VAL A 678 -13.59 33.98 -17.03
C VAL A 678 -14.71 35.00 -16.83
N GLN A 679 -14.55 36.22 -17.36
CA GLN A 679 -15.54 37.29 -17.21
C GLN A 679 -16.74 37.16 -18.16
N ARG A 680 -16.52 36.75 -19.42
CA ARG A 680 -17.51 36.88 -20.50
C ARG A 680 -18.16 35.56 -20.93
N GLU A 681 -17.49 34.43 -20.75
CA GLU A 681 -17.94 33.14 -21.27
C GLU A 681 -19.22 32.67 -20.60
N LYS A 682 -20.28 32.34 -21.33
CA LYS A 682 -21.56 31.92 -20.73
C LYS A 682 -21.52 30.47 -20.25
N ASN A 683 -20.73 29.62 -20.92
CA ASN A 683 -20.57 28.23 -20.52
C ASN A 683 -19.75 28.12 -19.22
N LEU A 684 -20.35 27.60 -18.14
CA LEU A 684 -19.73 27.53 -16.82
C LEU A 684 -18.48 26.64 -16.79
N ILE A 685 -18.45 25.56 -17.59
CA ILE A 685 -17.35 24.59 -17.64
C ILE A 685 -16.16 25.23 -18.32
N PHE A 686 -16.38 25.86 -19.47
CA PHE A 686 -15.31 26.54 -20.17
C PHE A 686 -14.81 27.75 -19.36
N ARG A 687 -15.70 28.44 -18.65
CA ARG A 687 -15.33 29.48 -17.67
C ARG A 687 -14.50 28.92 -16.51
N LEU A 688 -14.84 27.76 -15.96
CA LEU A 688 -14.07 27.07 -14.92
C LEU A 688 -12.70 26.62 -15.45
N GLN A 689 -12.64 26.13 -16.68
CA GLN A 689 -11.38 25.76 -17.31
C GLN A 689 -10.49 27.00 -17.51
N ALA A 690 -11.05 28.11 -18.00
CA ALA A 690 -10.35 29.39 -18.08
C ALA A 690 -9.87 29.88 -16.71
N PHE A 691 -10.67 29.70 -15.66
CA PHE A 691 -10.28 30.00 -14.28
C PHE A 691 -9.10 29.13 -13.82
N SER A 692 -9.14 27.83 -14.10
CA SER A 692 -8.04 26.91 -13.76
C SER A 692 -6.75 27.23 -14.52
N SER A 693 -6.87 27.50 -15.82
CA SER A 693 -5.77 27.90 -16.70
C SER A 693 -5.16 29.22 -16.25
N PHE A 694 -5.98 30.19 -15.84
CA PHE A 694 -5.51 31.46 -15.27
C PHE A 694 -4.62 31.23 -14.05
N LEU A 695 -5.08 30.44 -13.08
CA LEU A 695 -4.33 30.19 -11.84
C LEU A 695 -3.03 29.42 -12.12
N LEU A 696 -3.06 28.47 -13.06
CA LEU A 696 -1.85 27.74 -13.47
C LEU A 696 -0.84 28.67 -14.15
N VAL A 697 -1.28 29.54 -15.07
CA VAL A 697 -0.41 30.51 -15.75
C VAL A 697 0.19 31.48 -14.73
N LEU A 698 -0.57 31.90 -13.72
CA LEU A 698 -0.07 32.75 -12.63
C LEU A 698 1.02 32.04 -11.80
N HIS A 699 0.85 30.74 -11.54
CA HIS A 699 1.87 29.95 -10.86
C HIS A 699 3.14 29.79 -11.71
N LEU A 700 2.98 29.54 -13.02
CA LEU A 700 4.10 29.48 -13.96
C LEU A 700 4.84 30.82 -14.06
N GLU A 701 4.11 31.93 -14.06
CA GLU A 701 4.65 33.28 -14.02
C GLU A 701 5.49 33.48 -12.75
N PHE A 702 4.96 33.11 -11.58
CA PHE A 702 5.67 33.16 -10.30
C PHE A 702 6.97 32.33 -10.30
N LEU A 703 6.95 31.11 -10.85
CA LEU A 703 8.16 30.30 -11.00
C LEU A 703 9.20 30.98 -11.90
N GLY A 704 8.77 31.73 -12.92
CA GLY A 704 9.64 32.54 -13.77
C GLY A 704 10.33 33.71 -13.02
N TYR A 705 9.78 34.16 -11.89
CA TYR A 705 10.36 35.20 -11.03
C TYR A 705 11.20 34.64 -9.87
N ALA A 706 11.25 33.31 -9.68
CA ALA A 706 12.02 32.68 -8.62
C ALA A 706 13.53 32.96 -8.77
N GLY A 707 14.00 34.00 -8.09
CA GLY A 707 15.36 34.54 -8.22
C GLY A 707 15.43 36.07 -8.10
N ARG A 708 14.29 36.78 -8.25
CA ARG A 708 14.17 38.22 -8.01
C ARG A 708 13.34 38.44 -6.75
N GLU A 709 14.00 38.55 -5.60
CA GLU A 709 13.36 38.62 -4.27
C GLU A 709 12.34 39.76 -4.08
N ASN A 710 12.25 40.72 -5.01
CA ASN A 710 11.37 41.89 -4.89
C ASN A 710 10.33 42.07 -6.02
N ASP A 711 10.36 41.26 -7.09
CA ASP A 711 9.50 41.46 -8.27
C ASP A 711 8.45 40.36 -8.37
N LEU A 712 7.47 40.34 -7.46
CA LEU A 712 6.30 39.49 -7.64
C LEU A 712 5.45 39.99 -8.83
N PRO A 713 4.89 39.10 -9.65
CA PRO A 713 4.08 39.52 -10.78
C PRO A 713 2.86 40.33 -10.29
N ASN A 714 2.70 41.54 -10.80
CA ASN A 714 1.50 42.31 -10.51
C ASN A 714 0.31 41.66 -11.23
N VAL A 715 -0.76 41.38 -10.48
CA VAL A 715 -2.03 40.89 -11.03
C VAL A 715 -2.91 42.13 -11.24
N PRO A 716 -3.27 42.48 -12.49
CA PRO A 716 -4.17 43.59 -12.76
C PRO A 716 -5.47 43.48 -11.95
N GLU A 717 -5.97 44.61 -11.47
CA GLU A 717 -7.20 44.67 -10.68
C GLU A 717 -8.39 44.07 -11.46
N GLU A 718 -8.45 44.29 -12.77
CA GLU A 718 -9.45 43.71 -13.67
C GLU A 718 -9.49 42.16 -13.61
N HIS A 719 -8.34 41.52 -13.44
CA HIS A 719 -8.27 40.06 -13.33
C HIS A 719 -8.80 39.58 -11.97
N LEU A 720 -8.51 40.32 -10.90
CA LEU A 720 -9.04 40.03 -9.56
C LEU A 720 -10.56 40.17 -9.55
N ILE A 721 -11.10 41.20 -10.23
CA ILE A 721 -12.54 41.38 -10.42
C ILE A 721 -13.13 40.20 -11.21
N ALA A 722 -12.47 39.74 -12.28
CA ALA A 722 -12.95 38.60 -13.07
C ALA A 722 -13.00 37.30 -12.24
N LEU A 723 -11.95 37.01 -11.45
CA LEU A 723 -11.94 35.85 -10.54
C LEU A 723 -13.02 35.96 -9.47
N ASP A 724 -13.22 37.16 -8.91
CA ASP A 724 -14.25 37.41 -7.92
C ASP A 724 -15.66 37.17 -8.48
N CYS A 725 -15.96 37.72 -9.66
CA CYS A 725 -17.24 37.51 -10.35
C CYS A 725 -17.47 36.01 -10.62
N ALA A 726 -16.46 35.30 -11.12
CA ALA A 726 -16.59 33.87 -11.38
C ALA A 726 -16.85 33.06 -10.10
N MET A 727 -16.13 33.35 -9.00
CA MET A 727 -16.40 32.71 -7.70
C MET A 727 -17.80 33.03 -7.18
N ARG A 728 -18.30 34.26 -7.41
CA ARG A 728 -19.69 34.62 -7.10
C ARG A 728 -20.66 33.71 -7.82
N ASP A 729 -20.47 33.56 -9.12
CA ASP A 729 -21.37 32.82 -10.00
C ASP A 729 -21.33 31.31 -9.70
N PHE A 730 -20.12 30.77 -9.45
CA PHE A 730 -19.95 29.37 -9.01
C PHE A 730 -20.69 29.11 -7.69
N PHE A 731 -20.63 30.02 -6.71
CA PHE A 731 -21.32 29.83 -5.43
C PHE A 731 -22.82 30.16 -5.46
N ALA A 732 -23.24 31.11 -6.29
CA ALA A 732 -24.65 31.45 -6.46
C ALA A 732 -25.41 30.27 -7.07
N SER A 733 -24.82 29.64 -8.10
CA SER A 733 -25.40 28.50 -8.81
C SER A 733 -25.48 27.22 -7.98
N ALA A 734 -24.55 27.01 -7.04
CA ALA A 734 -24.52 25.87 -6.11
C ALA A 734 -25.57 25.94 -4.98
N SER A 735 -26.20 27.09 -4.76
CA SER A 735 -27.13 27.28 -3.62
C SER A 735 -28.58 26.86 -3.88
N ALA A 736 -28.90 26.43 -5.11
CA ALA A 736 -30.19 25.84 -5.45
C ALA A 736 -30.22 24.37 -5.03
N ARG A 737 -30.93 24.06 -3.93
CA ARG A 737 -31.01 22.74 -3.26
C ARG A 737 -30.87 21.55 -4.22
N ALA A 738 -29.71 20.88 -4.19
CA ALA A 738 -29.50 19.61 -4.86
C ALA A 738 -30.37 18.51 -4.23
N SER A 739 -31.16 17.81 -5.05
CA SER A 739 -31.91 16.62 -4.66
C SER A 739 -30.96 15.44 -4.42
N ALA A 740 -31.31 14.57 -3.47
CA ALA A 740 -30.47 13.47 -2.96
C ALA A 740 -30.12 12.34 -3.96
N SER A 741 -30.36 12.48 -5.27
CA SER A 741 -30.16 11.42 -6.28
C SER A 741 -28.75 11.36 -6.89
N ALA A 742 -27.80 12.14 -6.38
CA ALA A 742 -26.42 12.30 -6.89
C ALA A 742 -25.49 11.08 -6.66
N ALA A 743 -25.90 9.85 -6.98
CA ALA A 743 -25.06 8.66 -6.79
C ALA A 743 -23.98 8.50 -7.87
N GLY A 744 -24.24 8.99 -9.10
CA GLY A 744 -23.34 8.83 -10.25
C GLY A 744 -22.05 9.67 -10.18
N TRP A 745 -22.11 10.88 -9.60
CA TRP A 745 -20.99 11.82 -9.62
C TRP A 745 -20.09 11.77 -8.37
N ARG A 746 -20.46 11.01 -7.33
CA ARG A 746 -19.70 10.93 -6.05
C ARG A 746 -18.31 10.31 -6.16
N GLN A 747 -18.13 9.31 -7.01
CA GLN A 747 -16.83 8.65 -7.23
C GLN A 747 -15.84 9.54 -8.00
N PRO A 748 -16.27 10.27 -9.06
CA PRO A 748 -15.53 11.40 -9.65
C PRO A 748 -15.04 12.44 -8.63
N LEU A 749 -15.93 12.87 -7.73
CA LEU A 749 -15.67 13.87 -6.70
C LEU A 749 -14.59 13.45 -5.69
N ALA A 750 -14.57 12.18 -5.29
CA ALA A 750 -13.54 11.64 -4.38
C ALA A 750 -12.14 11.60 -5.03
N LEU A 751 -12.06 11.33 -6.33
CA LEU A 751 -10.80 11.33 -7.09
C LEU A 751 -10.24 12.74 -7.31
N VAL A 752 -11.12 13.74 -7.52
CA VAL A 752 -10.76 15.16 -7.65
C VAL A 752 -10.31 15.76 -6.31
N ALA A 753 -10.97 15.40 -5.21
CA ALA A 753 -10.63 15.82 -3.85
C ALA A 753 -9.26 15.30 -3.35
N GLY A 754 -8.85 14.11 -3.85
CA GLY A 754 -7.59 13.46 -3.50
C GLY A 754 -6.40 13.84 -4.37
N ARG A 755 -6.61 14.42 -5.56
CA ARG A 755 -5.55 14.83 -6.49
C ARG A 755 -5.43 16.36 -6.52
N GLY A 756 -4.44 16.90 -5.81
CA GLY A 756 -4.19 18.35 -5.73
C GLY A 756 -3.61 18.98 -6.99
N GLN A 757 -4.22 18.78 -8.17
CA GLN A 757 -3.68 19.27 -9.44
C GLN A 757 -4.78 19.62 -10.47
N VAL A 758 -4.46 20.57 -11.34
CA VAL A 758 -5.22 21.04 -12.52
C VAL A 758 -5.74 19.90 -13.41
N THR A 759 -5.11 18.73 -13.36
CA THR A 759 -5.53 17.48 -14.02
C THR A 759 -6.89 16.97 -13.57
N ALA A 760 -7.33 17.27 -12.35
CA ALA A 760 -8.65 16.87 -11.86
C ALA A 760 -9.79 17.71 -12.47
N ALA A 761 -9.55 19.01 -12.70
CA ALA A 761 -10.48 19.88 -13.43
C ALA A 761 -10.58 19.45 -14.90
N ARG A 762 -9.45 19.10 -15.52
CA ARG A 762 -9.39 18.54 -16.88
C ARG A 762 -10.23 17.28 -17.03
N TRP A 763 -10.08 16.32 -16.12
CA TRP A 763 -10.84 15.07 -16.18
C TRP A 763 -12.37 15.28 -16.03
N LEU A 764 -12.80 16.24 -15.19
CA LEU A 764 -14.22 16.61 -15.08
C LEU A 764 -14.77 17.24 -16.36
N VAL A 765 -13.99 18.13 -16.99
CA VAL A 765 -14.33 18.76 -18.27
C VAL A 765 -14.43 17.71 -19.38
N ASP A 766 -13.47 16.78 -19.45
CA ASP A 766 -13.41 15.73 -20.45
C ASP A 766 -14.61 14.76 -20.37
N ASN A 767 -15.05 14.40 -19.16
CA ASN A 767 -16.23 13.55 -18.98
C ASN A 767 -17.54 14.26 -19.35
N TYR A 768 -17.69 15.54 -19.00
CA TYR A 768 -18.90 16.28 -19.34
C TYR A 768 -19.02 16.55 -20.85
N LEU A 769 -17.91 16.90 -21.51
CA LEU A 769 -17.89 17.14 -22.95
C LEU A 769 -18.26 15.87 -23.74
N GLN A 770 -18.18 14.68 -23.14
CA GLN A 770 -18.66 13.42 -23.75
C GLN A 770 -20.18 13.23 -23.63
N GLU A 771 -20.87 13.90 -22.69
CA GLU A 771 -22.30 13.69 -22.42
C GLU A 771 -23.24 14.66 -23.17
N GLY A 772 -22.72 15.72 -23.79
CA GLY A 772 -23.43 16.50 -24.82
C GLY A 772 -24.71 17.25 -24.40
N SER A 773 -24.90 17.54 -23.11
CA SER A 773 -26.09 18.26 -22.60
C SER A 773 -25.88 19.78 -22.57
N ASP A 774 -26.87 20.53 -23.08
CA ASP A 774 -26.89 22.00 -23.10
C ASP A 774 -27.17 22.63 -21.72
N GLU A 775 -27.72 21.87 -20.76
CA GLU A 775 -27.97 22.36 -19.39
C GLU A 775 -27.13 21.62 -18.36
N LEU A 776 -26.24 22.38 -17.72
CA LEU A 776 -25.42 21.91 -16.61
C LEU A 776 -26.27 21.45 -15.42
N PRO A 777 -26.18 20.17 -15.01
CA PRO A 777 -26.80 19.67 -13.79
C PRO A 777 -26.34 20.48 -12.57
N ALA A 778 -27.22 20.61 -11.56
CA ALA A 778 -26.87 21.27 -10.30
C ALA A 778 -25.59 20.67 -9.67
N GLU A 779 -25.39 19.37 -9.81
CA GLU A 779 -24.21 18.63 -9.34
C GLU A 779 -22.91 19.08 -10.02
N ALA A 780 -22.95 19.38 -11.32
CA ALA A 780 -21.79 19.89 -12.05
C ALA A 780 -21.43 21.31 -11.62
N LYS A 781 -22.44 22.14 -11.28
CA LYS A 781 -22.26 23.49 -10.74
C LYS A 781 -21.62 23.47 -9.35
N GLU A 782 -22.07 22.57 -8.47
CA GLU A 782 -21.44 22.34 -7.16
C GLU A 782 -20.01 21.83 -7.29
N THR A 783 -19.76 20.92 -8.24
CA THR A 783 -18.42 20.39 -8.51
C THR A 783 -17.48 21.46 -9.04
N ALA A 784 -17.96 22.35 -9.91
CA ALA A 784 -17.20 23.50 -10.40
C ALA A 784 -16.80 24.43 -9.25
N ALA A 785 -17.76 24.77 -8.37
CA ALA A 785 -17.49 25.58 -7.19
C ALA A 785 -16.49 24.92 -6.23
N ALA A 786 -16.60 23.61 -6.01
CA ALA A 786 -15.67 22.83 -5.21
C ALA A 786 -14.25 22.83 -5.80
N ALA A 787 -14.12 22.58 -7.10
CA ALA A 787 -12.83 22.60 -7.80
C ALA A 787 -12.18 23.98 -7.77
N ALA A 788 -12.95 25.04 -8.08
CA ALA A 788 -12.47 26.42 -8.01
C ALA A 788 -11.99 26.79 -6.59
N SER A 789 -12.74 26.36 -5.58
CA SER A 789 -12.38 26.55 -4.17
C SER A 789 -11.06 25.89 -3.79
N CYS A 790 -10.85 24.64 -4.21
CA CYS A 790 -9.58 23.93 -3.99
C CYS A 790 -8.42 24.61 -4.70
N MET A 791 -8.59 25.00 -5.97
CA MET A 791 -7.53 25.68 -6.74
C MET A 791 -7.16 27.02 -6.11
N LEU A 792 -8.16 27.78 -5.63
CA LEU A 792 -7.94 29.04 -4.93
C LEU A 792 -7.20 28.84 -3.60
N ALA A 793 -7.55 27.80 -2.84
CA ALA A 793 -6.89 27.47 -1.58
C ALA A 793 -5.39 27.11 -1.76
N GLU A 794 -5.04 26.52 -2.91
CA GLU A 794 -3.67 26.12 -3.26
C GLU A 794 -2.89 27.21 -4.04
N CYS A 795 -3.53 28.33 -4.43
CA CYS A 795 -2.86 29.43 -5.14
C CYS A 795 -1.82 30.14 -4.24
N GLU A 796 -0.57 30.23 -4.69
CA GLU A 796 0.54 30.80 -3.89
C GLU A 796 0.62 32.34 -3.96
N HIS A 797 -0.19 32.96 -4.81
CA HIS A 797 -0.08 34.38 -5.12
C HIS A 797 -0.82 35.25 -4.10
N GLU A 798 -0.12 36.20 -3.46
CA GLU A 798 -0.68 37.06 -2.39
C GLU A 798 -1.97 37.77 -2.80
N ALA A 799 -1.98 38.42 -3.96
CA ALA A 799 -3.16 39.12 -4.47
C ALA A 799 -4.41 38.22 -4.58
N VAL A 800 -4.23 36.93 -4.83
CA VAL A 800 -5.32 35.97 -5.02
C VAL A 800 -5.78 35.40 -3.68
N TYR A 801 -4.87 34.88 -2.85
CA TYR A 801 -5.26 34.29 -1.56
C TYR A 801 -5.66 35.33 -0.50
N SER A 802 -5.32 36.62 -0.69
CA SER A 802 -5.76 37.72 0.18
C SER A 802 -6.88 38.58 -0.42
N GLY A 803 -7.34 38.24 -1.63
CA GLY A 803 -8.39 38.95 -2.34
C GLY A 803 -9.81 38.58 -1.91
N GLU A 804 -10.80 39.19 -2.57
CA GLU A 804 -12.23 39.00 -2.29
C GLU A 804 -12.72 37.56 -2.57
N ALA A 805 -12.14 36.90 -3.59
CA ALA A 805 -12.43 35.50 -3.88
C ALA A 805 -12.12 34.58 -2.68
N ALA A 806 -10.97 34.79 -2.02
CA ALA A 806 -10.56 34.01 -0.86
C ALA A 806 -11.41 34.35 0.38
N GLU A 807 -11.83 35.61 0.50
CA GLU A 807 -12.78 36.07 1.52
C GLU A 807 -14.11 35.31 1.42
N ARG A 808 -14.66 35.20 0.21
CA ARG A 808 -15.90 34.44 -0.05
C ARG A 808 -15.77 32.95 0.21
N LEU A 809 -14.60 32.37 -0.10
CA LEU A 809 -14.32 30.98 0.24
C LEU A 809 -14.37 30.77 1.76
N LEU A 810 -13.77 31.66 2.55
CA LEU A 810 -13.85 31.59 4.02
C LEU A 810 -15.29 31.74 4.54
N CYS A 811 -16.13 32.56 3.92
CA CYS A 811 -17.55 32.67 4.27
C CYS A 811 -18.32 31.34 4.15
N GLN A 812 -17.85 30.37 3.36
CA GLN A 812 -18.50 29.05 3.25
C GLN A 812 -18.45 28.26 4.56
N LEU A 813 -17.47 28.52 5.43
CA LEU A 813 -17.41 27.91 6.77
C LEU A 813 -18.59 28.33 7.63
N GLY A 814 -19.14 29.54 7.43
CA GLY A 814 -20.28 30.03 8.21
C GLY A 814 -21.55 29.20 7.98
N ARG A 815 -21.60 28.46 6.86
CA ARG A 815 -22.69 27.54 6.51
C ARG A 815 -22.54 26.15 7.15
N MET A 816 -21.45 25.87 7.87
CA MET A 816 -21.26 24.59 8.57
C MET A 816 -22.19 24.50 9.77
N ASP A 817 -23.04 23.48 9.79
CA ASP A 817 -23.76 23.16 11.01
C ASP A 817 -22.88 22.35 11.97
N LEU A 818 -22.65 22.88 13.18
CA LEU A 818 -21.87 22.19 14.21
C LEU A 818 -22.76 21.35 15.13
N ALA A 819 -24.09 21.58 15.11
CA ALA A 819 -24.99 21.14 16.17
C ALA A 819 -25.70 19.80 15.89
N GLY A 820 -25.70 19.29 14.66
CA GLY A 820 -26.42 18.06 14.33
C GLY A 820 -25.89 17.43 13.05
N GLU A 821 -25.55 16.15 13.15
CA GLU A 821 -25.11 15.26 12.06
C GLU A 821 -23.69 15.51 11.51
N ALA A 822 -22.76 14.63 11.91
CA ALA A 822 -21.36 14.61 11.50
C ALA A 822 -21.11 14.34 9.99
N ASN A 823 -22.14 14.32 9.14
CA ASN A 823 -22.06 13.71 7.82
C ASN A 823 -22.51 14.68 6.71
N ALA A 824 -21.66 15.65 6.40
CA ALA A 824 -21.21 15.98 5.04
C ALA A 824 -20.63 17.41 5.01
N GLN A 825 -19.34 17.55 5.29
CA GLN A 825 -18.64 18.79 4.93
C GLN A 825 -18.69 18.93 3.41
N THR A 826 -19.13 20.09 2.92
CA THR A 826 -19.04 20.36 1.48
C THR A 826 -17.58 20.53 1.09
N MET A 827 -17.23 20.20 -0.15
CA MET A 827 -15.84 20.35 -0.62
C MET A 827 -15.34 21.81 -0.54
N ALA A 828 -16.22 22.79 -0.68
CA ALA A 828 -15.88 24.21 -0.47
C ALA A 828 -15.51 24.51 0.99
N GLN A 829 -16.19 23.88 1.97
CA GLN A 829 -15.83 23.99 3.38
C GLN A 829 -14.48 23.33 3.66
N VAL A 830 -14.22 22.15 3.09
CA VAL A 830 -12.90 21.49 3.18
C VAL A 830 -11.80 22.36 2.58
N ALA A 831 -12.03 22.97 1.41
CA ALA A 831 -11.09 23.90 0.78
C ALA A 831 -10.85 25.16 1.63
N ALA A 832 -11.89 25.71 2.26
CA ALA A 832 -11.76 26.85 3.18
C ALA A 832 -10.93 26.50 4.42
N VAL A 833 -11.09 25.30 5.00
CA VAL A 833 -10.23 24.81 6.10
C VAL A 833 -8.77 24.65 5.64
N ARG A 834 -8.54 24.17 4.41
CA ARG A 834 -7.18 24.08 3.83
C ARG A 834 -6.55 25.46 3.64
N LEU A 835 -7.29 26.42 3.07
CA LEU A 835 -6.85 27.81 2.93
C LEU A 835 -6.46 28.40 4.30
N LEU A 836 -7.29 28.22 5.34
CA LEU A 836 -6.97 28.66 6.70
C LEU A 836 -5.69 28.04 7.23
N SER A 837 -5.55 26.72 7.12
CA SER A 837 -4.36 26.00 7.58
C SER A 837 -3.09 26.53 6.90
N ARG A 838 -3.21 26.89 5.62
CA ARG A 838 -2.13 27.45 4.81
C ARG A 838 -1.77 28.88 5.19
N LEU A 839 -2.76 29.75 5.37
CA LEU A 839 -2.56 31.12 5.88
C LEU A 839 -1.81 31.12 7.22
N ARG A 840 -2.08 30.13 8.08
CA ARG A 840 -1.35 29.96 9.35
C ARG A 840 0.09 29.49 9.16
N ARG A 841 0.32 28.56 8.23
CA ARG A 841 1.66 28.09 7.89
C ARG A 841 2.53 29.22 7.33
N TYR A 842 1.99 30.04 6.42
CA TYR A 842 2.66 31.23 5.87
C TYR A 842 2.87 32.31 6.94
N GLY A 843 1.82 32.65 7.68
CA GLY A 843 1.94 33.59 8.79
C GLY A 843 2.94 33.19 9.88
N GLY A 844 3.22 31.89 10.04
CA GLY A 844 4.30 31.41 10.90
C GLY A 844 5.72 31.75 10.40
N ARG A 845 5.89 32.01 9.11
CA ARG A 845 7.17 32.40 8.48
C ARG A 845 7.40 33.91 8.58
N ASN A 846 6.39 34.71 8.22
CA ASN A 846 6.49 36.17 8.11
C ASN A 846 5.31 36.88 8.81
N ALA A 847 5.61 37.95 9.57
CA ALA A 847 4.61 38.79 10.21
C ALA A 847 3.70 39.53 9.21
N HIS A 848 4.20 39.87 8.02
CA HIS A 848 3.40 40.50 6.94
C HIS A 848 2.32 39.54 6.43
N GLU A 849 2.70 38.30 6.10
CA GLU A 849 1.78 37.25 5.67
C GLU A 849 0.75 36.92 6.77
N ALA A 850 1.20 36.88 8.03
CA ALA A 850 0.31 36.72 9.17
C ALA A 850 -0.72 37.86 9.24
N CYS A 851 -0.27 39.11 9.10
CA CYS A 851 -1.13 40.29 9.09
C CYS A 851 -2.20 40.18 7.99
N ARG A 852 -1.80 39.87 6.75
CA ARG A 852 -2.72 39.67 5.62
C ARG A 852 -3.73 38.54 5.87
N GLY A 853 -3.25 37.40 6.38
CA GLY A 853 -4.10 36.26 6.72
C GLY A 853 -5.17 36.58 7.77
N TYR A 854 -4.85 37.41 8.78
CA TYR A 854 -5.83 37.88 9.75
C TYR A 854 -6.77 38.95 9.17
N GLN A 855 -6.26 39.89 8.37
CA GLN A 855 -7.10 40.88 7.69
C GLN A 855 -8.15 40.22 6.79
N LEU A 856 -7.78 39.13 6.10
CA LEU A 856 -8.72 38.33 5.32
C LEU A 856 -9.80 37.67 6.20
N GLN A 857 -9.40 37.04 7.30
CA GLN A 857 -10.34 36.42 8.25
C GLN A 857 -11.31 37.44 8.85
N PHE A 858 -10.83 38.64 9.20
CA PHE A 858 -11.67 39.72 9.71
C PHE A 858 -12.64 40.23 8.66
N ARG A 859 -12.20 40.43 7.42
CA ARG A 859 -13.07 40.81 6.31
C ARG A 859 -14.14 39.75 6.04
N ALA A 860 -13.78 38.47 6.01
CA ALA A 860 -14.74 37.39 5.82
C ALA A 860 -15.80 37.35 6.92
N ALA A 861 -15.40 37.47 8.20
CA ALA A 861 -16.33 37.51 9.33
C ALA A 861 -17.25 38.75 9.29
N ALA A 862 -16.69 39.92 8.95
CA ALA A 862 -17.44 41.18 8.84
C ALA A 862 -18.45 41.13 7.68
N ARG A 863 -18.02 40.67 6.50
CA ARG A 863 -18.91 40.47 5.35
C ARG A 863 -20.03 39.49 5.68
N TYR A 864 -19.72 38.37 6.31
CA TYR A 864 -20.74 37.40 6.70
C TYR A 864 -21.71 37.98 7.74
N ALA A 865 -21.24 38.86 8.64
CA ALA A 865 -22.10 39.61 9.54
C ALA A 865 -23.02 40.59 8.81
N GLN A 866 -22.53 41.28 7.78
CA GLN A 866 -23.33 42.19 6.96
C GLN A 866 -24.38 41.42 6.13
N GLU A 867 -24.03 40.26 5.58
CA GLU A 867 -24.92 39.45 4.75
C GLU A 867 -25.95 38.64 5.55
N LYS A 868 -25.60 38.15 6.74
CA LYS A 868 -26.40 37.18 7.52
C LYS A 868 -26.70 37.59 8.96
N GLY A 869 -26.26 38.78 9.37
CA GLY A 869 -26.42 39.31 10.72
C GLY A 869 -25.22 39.01 11.64
N LEU A 870 -25.05 39.85 12.67
CA LEU A 870 -23.90 39.84 13.59
C LEU A 870 -23.62 38.46 14.23
N GLN A 871 -24.66 37.74 14.66
CA GLN A 871 -24.50 36.41 15.27
C GLN A 871 -23.89 35.38 14.32
N ALA A 872 -24.23 35.46 13.03
CA ALA A 872 -23.66 34.60 12.01
C ALA A 872 -22.17 34.91 11.80
N GLY A 873 -21.81 36.20 11.79
CA GLY A 873 -20.41 36.65 11.73
C GLY A 873 -19.58 36.21 12.95
N LEU A 874 -20.14 36.31 14.15
CA LEU A 874 -19.50 35.81 15.39
C LEU A 874 -19.30 34.29 15.36
N ARG A 875 -20.28 33.53 14.86
CA ARG A 875 -20.17 32.08 14.66
C ARG A 875 -19.07 31.75 13.64
N LEU A 876 -19.00 32.47 12.52
CA LEU A 876 -17.93 32.31 11.54
C LEU A 876 -16.57 32.60 12.17
N ALA A 877 -16.42 33.72 12.89
CA ALA A 877 -15.17 34.03 13.59
C ALA A 877 -14.72 32.90 14.54
N ALA A 878 -15.64 32.30 15.30
CA ALA A 878 -15.35 31.14 16.15
C ALA A 878 -14.89 29.91 15.34
N LEU A 879 -15.52 29.63 14.19
CA LEU A 879 -15.11 28.56 13.28
C LEU A 879 -13.74 28.80 12.66
N LEU A 880 -13.46 30.03 12.21
CA LEU A 880 -12.15 30.43 11.68
C LEU A 880 -11.08 30.18 12.73
N ILE A 881 -11.33 30.55 13.98
CA ILE A 881 -10.42 30.29 15.11
C ILE A 881 -10.23 28.79 15.32
N HIS A 882 -11.32 28.03 15.45
CA HIS A 882 -11.31 26.59 15.72
C HIS A 882 -10.51 25.81 14.66
N PHE A 883 -10.80 26.02 13.38
CA PHE A 883 -10.11 25.34 12.28
C PHE A 883 -8.70 25.86 12.02
N SER A 884 -8.37 27.05 12.53
CA SER A 884 -7.05 27.62 12.39
C SER A 884 -6.04 27.19 13.46
N ALA A 885 -6.38 26.20 14.29
CA ALA A 885 -5.54 25.66 15.34
C ALA A 885 -4.80 24.36 14.91
N PRO A 886 -3.65 24.44 14.20
CA PRO A 886 -2.63 23.41 14.38
C PRO A 886 -2.00 23.58 15.76
N GLN A 887 -1.38 22.51 16.29
CA GLN A 887 -0.59 22.52 17.53
C GLN A 887 0.63 23.46 17.42
N ILE A 888 0.41 24.78 17.36
CA ILE A 888 1.48 25.77 17.41
C ILE A 888 2.00 25.74 18.84
N VAL A 889 3.19 25.16 19.02
CA VAL A 889 3.85 25.09 20.32
C VAL A 889 4.00 26.53 20.85
N PRO A 890 3.39 26.86 22.01
CA PRO A 890 3.54 28.17 22.62
C PRO A 890 5.02 28.53 22.78
N GLY A 891 5.41 29.73 22.36
CA GLY A 891 6.81 30.19 22.40
C GLY A 891 7.65 29.88 21.15
N SER A 892 7.10 29.18 20.16
CA SER A 892 7.78 28.99 18.86
C SER A 892 7.94 30.31 18.08
N ARG A 893 8.94 30.37 17.19
CA ARG A 893 9.12 31.49 16.23
C ARG A 893 7.84 31.75 15.43
N ALA A 894 7.14 30.68 15.04
CA ALA A 894 5.87 30.77 14.34
C ALA A 894 4.77 31.43 15.19
N ALA A 895 4.65 31.07 16.48
CA ALA A 895 3.74 31.74 17.40
C ALA A 895 4.03 33.24 17.52
N ALA A 896 5.32 33.61 17.59
CA ALA A 896 5.73 35.01 17.66
C ALA A 896 5.38 35.79 16.38
N GLN A 897 5.58 35.21 15.18
CA GLN A 897 5.20 35.86 13.92
C GLN A 897 3.69 36.01 13.78
N LEU A 898 2.93 34.97 14.13
CA LEU A 898 1.47 35.04 14.14
C LEU A 898 0.95 36.06 15.15
N GLY A 899 1.58 36.19 16.31
CA GLY A 899 1.26 37.25 17.29
C GLY A 899 1.55 38.65 16.74
N ARG A 900 2.71 38.86 16.11
CA ARG A 900 3.06 40.14 15.47
C ARG A 900 2.11 40.51 14.35
N GLY A 901 1.76 39.56 13.48
CA GLY A 901 0.81 39.75 12.40
C GLY A 901 -0.60 40.05 12.90
N LEU A 902 -1.07 39.34 13.94
CA LEU A 902 -2.36 39.64 14.58
C LEU A 902 -2.40 41.08 15.11
N ALA A 903 -1.35 41.50 15.82
CA ALA A 903 -1.26 42.87 16.32
C ALA A 903 -1.24 43.92 15.20
N ALA A 904 -0.57 43.64 14.09
CA ALA A 904 -0.54 44.54 12.93
C ALA A 904 -1.90 44.62 12.24
N ALA A 905 -2.57 43.49 12.03
CA ALA A 905 -3.90 43.43 11.42
C ALA A 905 -4.95 44.16 12.26
N LEU A 906 -4.88 44.05 13.57
CA LEU A 906 -5.78 44.77 14.48
C LEU A 906 -5.55 46.28 14.43
N ARG A 907 -4.29 46.73 14.33
CA ARG A 907 -3.97 48.15 14.13
C ARG A 907 -4.48 48.69 12.80
N SER A 908 -4.38 47.92 11.71
CA SER A 908 -4.90 48.36 10.42
C SER A 908 -6.42 48.51 10.44
N VAL A 909 -7.13 47.59 11.10
CA VAL A 909 -8.60 47.71 11.25
C VAL A 909 -8.99 48.95 12.04
N GLY A 910 -8.26 49.29 13.11
CA GLY A 910 -8.49 50.52 13.87
C GLY A 910 -8.26 51.80 13.04
N ALA A 911 -7.30 51.78 12.11
CA ALA A 911 -7.01 52.91 11.24
C ALA A 911 -8.08 53.12 10.14
N GLU A 912 -8.72 52.06 9.67
CA GLU A 912 -9.69 52.10 8.57
C GLU A 912 -11.08 52.68 8.95
N LYS A 913 -11.30 53.15 10.19
CA LYS A 913 -12.58 53.71 10.68
C LYS A 913 -13.80 52.84 10.31
N ARG A 914 -13.69 51.51 10.50
CA ARG A 914 -14.76 50.56 10.19
C ARG A 914 -15.97 50.69 11.11
N SER A 915 -17.10 50.10 10.71
CA SER A 915 -18.35 50.16 11.49
C SER A 915 -18.23 49.41 12.82
N ALA A 916 -19.05 49.76 13.81
CA ALA A 916 -19.08 49.08 15.12
C ALA A 916 -19.27 47.56 15.01
N ALA A 917 -20.10 47.11 14.06
CA ALA A 917 -20.36 45.70 13.81
C ALA A 917 -19.12 44.94 13.30
N ASP A 918 -18.26 45.59 12.52
CA ASP A 918 -17.02 44.98 12.00
C ASP A 918 -15.99 44.73 13.12
N LEU A 919 -16.11 45.46 14.24
CA LEU A 919 -15.22 45.35 15.38
C LEU A 919 -15.68 44.26 16.36
N GLU A 920 -16.99 44.01 16.44
CA GLU A 920 -17.54 42.93 17.27
C GLU A 920 -17.11 41.55 16.80
N VAL A 921 -17.02 41.31 15.49
CA VAL A 921 -16.56 40.03 14.93
C VAL A 921 -15.09 39.72 15.20
N ILE A 922 -14.31 40.71 15.69
CA ILE A 922 -12.90 40.55 16.05
C ILE A 922 -12.74 40.06 17.50
N VAL A 923 -13.72 40.34 18.36
CA VAL A 923 -13.69 39.99 19.80
C VAL A 923 -13.39 38.50 20.05
N PRO A 924 -13.96 37.53 19.29
CA PRO A 924 -13.62 36.12 19.45
C PRO A 924 -12.12 35.82 19.34
N PHE A 925 -11.40 36.47 18.42
CA PHE A 925 -9.96 36.25 18.21
C PHE A 925 -9.10 36.74 19.38
N LEU A 926 -9.61 37.67 20.18
CA LEU A 926 -8.98 38.18 21.39
C LEU A 926 -9.33 37.35 22.64
N ARG A 927 -10.48 36.65 22.61
CA ARG A 927 -10.96 35.81 23.72
C ARG A 927 -10.45 34.38 23.65
N ASP A 928 -9.99 33.93 22.50
CA ASP A 928 -9.53 32.57 22.30
C ASP A 928 -8.35 32.21 23.22
N PRO A 929 -8.41 31.09 23.97
CA PRO A 929 -7.33 30.68 24.88
C PRO A 929 -6.02 30.32 24.16
N CYS A 930 -6.08 30.06 22.86
CA CYS A 930 -4.93 29.79 21.99
C CYS A 930 -4.48 31.03 21.21
N CYS A 931 -4.95 32.24 21.57
CA CYS A 931 -4.51 33.49 20.95
C CYS A 931 -2.97 33.60 21.00
N PRO A 932 -2.28 33.81 19.86
CA PRO A 932 -0.82 33.84 19.82
C PRO A 932 -0.21 35.11 20.44
N LEU A 933 -1.05 36.06 20.89
CA LEU A 933 -0.61 37.22 21.65
C LEU A 933 -0.42 36.84 23.13
N PRO A 934 0.72 37.16 23.76
CA PRO A 934 0.85 36.98 25.20
C PRO A 934 -0.22 37.81 25.92
N GLY A 935 -0.79 37.28 27.01
CA GLY A 935 -1.99 37.86 27.65
C GLY A 935 -1.87 39.34 28.07
N SER A 936 -0.65 39.83 28.34
CA SER A 936 -0.39 41.26 28.57
C SER A 936 -0.47 42.11 27.29
N ALA A 937 0.03 41.60 26.16
CA ALA A 937 -0.02 42.27 24.87
C ALA A 937 -1.44 42.25 24.29
N ALA A 938 -2.15 41.13 24.39
CA ALA A 938 -3.56 41.03 24.02
C ALA A 938 -4.41 42.07 24.76
N ARG A 939 -4.21 42.20 26.09
CA ARG A 939 -4.89 43.21 26.91
C ARG A 939 -4.51 44.63 26.55
N GLY A 940 -3.22 44.93 26.41
CA GLY A 940 -2.76 46.27 26.03
C GLY A 940 -3.33 46.72 24.68
N LEU A 941 -3.38 45.79 23.73
CA LEU A 941 -3.93 46.05 22.40
C LEU A 941 -5.45 46.19 22.43
N ALA A 942 -6.18 45.34 23.17
CA ALA A 942 -7.62 45.49 23.36
C ALA A 942 -8.00 46.80 24.08
N THR A 943 -7.18 47.25 25.04
CA THR A 943 -7.35 48.54 25.73
C THR A 943 -7.12 49.70 24.77
N ARG A 944 -6.09 49.61 23.92
CA ARG A 944 -5.80 50.63 22.91
C ARG A 944 -6.88 50.71 21.84
N LEU A 945 -7.37 49.56 21.33
CA LEU A 945 -8.52 49.53 20.43
C LEU A 945 -9.76 50.14 21.09
N ALA A 946 -10.03 49.84 22.36
CA ALA A 946 -11.13 50.47 23.09
C ALA A 946 -10.97 52.00 23.20
N ALA A 947 -9.74 52.51 23.36
CA ALA A 947 -9.47 53.95 23.33
C ALA A 947 -9.64 54.55 21.93
N ASP A 948 -9.08 53.93 20.90
CA ASP A 948 -9.14 54.38 19.50
C ASP A 948 -10.61 54.42 19.00
N LEU A 949 -11.46 53.56 19.55
CA LEU A 949 -12.91 53.52 19.27
C LEU A 949 -13.74 54.44 20.18
N GLY A 950 -13.11 55.23 21.04
CA GLY A 950 -13.80 56.14 21.96
C GLY A 950 -14.59 55.45 23.09
N LEU A 951 -14.36 54.15 23.34
CA LEU A 951 -15.01 53.39 24.41
C LEU A 951 -14.37 53.65 25.78
N LEU A 952 -13.11 54.12 25.79
CA LEU A 952 -12.45 54.64 26.98
C LEU A 952 -12.58 56.16 26.98
N GLY A 953 -13.31 56.72 27.94
CA GLY A 953 -13.41 58.17 28.11
C GLY A 953 -12.03 58.82 28.13
N GLN A 954 -11.89 60.01 27.54
CA GLN A 954 -10.64 60.67 27.13
C GLN A 954 -9.59 60.97 28.25
N ASN A 955 -9.73 60.45 29.47
CA ASN A 955 -8.96 60.87 30.66
C ASN A 955 -8.09 59.77 31.34
N THR A 956 -7.54 58.80 30.62
CA THR A 956 -6.76 57.69 31.26
C THR A 956 -5.24 57.91 31.41
N THR A 957 -4.71 59.12 31.33
CA THR A 957 -3.26 59.39 31.54
C THR A 957 -2.82 59.45 33.00
N SER A 958 -3.73 59.34 33.98
CA SER A 958 -3.35 59.40 35.41
C SER A 958 -3.34 58.02 36.09
N ALA A 959 -2.22 57.72 36.78
CA ALA A 959 -1.90 56.45 37.43
C ALA A 959 -2.70 56.17 38.73
N ARG A 960 -4.02 56.37 38.73
CA ARG A 960 -4.91 55.95 39.83
C ARG A 960 -5.73 54.73 39.42
N ARG A 961 -5.92 53.82 40.40
CA ARG A 961 -6.64 52.55 40.24
C ARG A 961 -7.95 52.77 39.45
N PRO A 962 -8.24 51.96 38.43
CA PRO A 962 -9.46 52.13 37.66
C PRO A 962 -10.66 51.83 38.55
N GLY A 963 -11.55 52.82 38.73
CA GLY A 963 -12.89 52.60 39.24
C GLY A 963 -13.71 51.72 38.31
N ALA A 964 -14.85 51.23 38.79
CA ALA A 964 -15.78 50.42 37.99
C ALA A 964 -16.11 51.13 36.66
N TRP A 965 -15.95 50.40 35.56
CA TRP A 965 -16.11 50.92 34.20
C TRP A 965 -17.58 51.31 33.98
N GLN A 966 -17.86 52.59 33.80
CA GLN A 966 -19.17 53.08 33.36
C GLN A 966 -19.07 53.46 31.89
N ALA A 967 -19.57 52.61 30.99
CA ALA A 967 -19.75 52.97 29.59
C ALA A 967 -21.02 53.84 29.48
N PRO A 968 -21.02 54.92 28.67
CA PRO A 968 -22.25 55.65 28.37
C PRO A 968 -23.27 54.70 27.71
N ALA A 969 -24.52 54.74 28.19
CA ALA A 969 -25.58 53.80 27.83
C ALA A 969 -26.00 53.81 26.33
N SER A 970 -25.34 54.60 25.48
CA SER A 970 -25.76 54.88 24.10
C SER A 970 -24.93 54.20 22.99
N THR A 971 -23.97 53.32 23.31
CA THR A 971 -23.21 52.56 22.29
C THR A 971 -23.58 51.07 22.30
N PRO A 972 -24.65 50.66 21.57
CA PRO A 972 -24.91 49.24 21.35
C PRO A 972 -23.69 48.60 20.67
N GLY A 973 -23.13 47.57 21.31
CA GLY A 973 -21.98 46.80 20.80
C GLY A 973 -20.66 46.89 21.58
N ALA A 974 -20.52 47.83 22.52
CA ALA A 974 -19.27 48.01 23.30
C ALA A 974 -19.05 46.94 24.40
N TRP A 975 -20.13 46.32 24.87
CA TRP A 975 -20.13 45.48 26.07
C TRP A 975 -19.41 44.13 25.96
N PRO A 976 -19.42 43.42 24.82
CA PRO A 976 -18.59 42.24 24.60
C PRO A 976 -17.08 42.52 24.70
N LEU A 977 -16.59 43.66 24.19
CA LEU A 977 -15.18 44.01 24.29
C LEU A 977 -14.78 44.30 25.75
N VAL A 978 -15.61 45.03 26.48
CA VAL A 978 -15.39 45.34 27.91
C VAL A 978 -15.47 44.08 28.78
N THR A 979 -16.41 43.18 28.53
CA THR A 979 -16.48 41.89 29.26
C THR A 979 -15.29 40.98 28.96
N ALA A 980 -14.74 41.00 27.73
CA ALA A 980 -13.51 40.28 27.38
C ALA A 980 -12.31 40.77 28.21
N LEU A 981 -12.20 42.10 28.34
CA LEU A 981 -11.18 42.77 29.13
C LEU A 981 -11.32 42.46 30.63
N GLN A 982 -12.55 42.38 31.15
CA GLN A 982 -12.84 42.07 32.55
C GLN A 982 -12.57 40.60 32.93
N GLN A 983 -12.95 39.63 32.08
CA GLN A 983 -12.76 38.19 32.34
C GLN A 983 -11.28 37.80 32.40
N SER A 984 -10.44 38.37 31.53
CA SER A 984 -8.98 38.15 31.61
C SER A 984 -8.34 38.73 32.89
N GLY A 985 -9.01 39.69 33.55
CA GLY A 985 -8.60 40.27 34.84
C GLY A 985 -8.87 39.38 36.05
N ALA A 986 -9.98 38.62 36.04
CA ALA A 986 -10.45 37.80 37.18
C ALA A 986 -9.53 36.61 37.49
N ASP A 987 -8.87 36.06 36.47
CA ASP A 987 -7.98 34.89 36.57
C ASP A 987 -6.71 35.16 37.42
N ARG A 988 -6.40 36.44 37.68
CA ARG A 988 -5.31 36.86 38.58
C ARG A 988 -5.69 36.85 40.07
N VAL A 989 -6.97 36.90 40.42
CA VAL A 989 -7.40 36.90 41.84
C VAL A 989 -7.31 35.48 42.42
N LEU A 990 -7.65 34.47 41.61
CA LEU A 990 -7.54 33.05 41.99
C LEU A 990 -6.08 32.54 42.01
N LYS A 991 -5.21 32.99 41.09
CA LYS A 991 -3.79 32.57 41.06
C LYS A 991 -2.92 33.23 42.14
N ARG A 992 -3.31 34.40 42.68
CA ARG A 992 -2.58 35.07 43.77
C ARG A 992 -2.76 34.40 45.14
N SER A 993 -3.87 33.71 45.41
CA SER A 993 -4.07 33.01 46.69
C SER A 993 -3.23 31.73 46.79
N HIS A 994 -3.07 30.99 45.69
CA HIS A 994 -2.30 29.75 45.63
C HIS A 994 -0.78 29.97 45.62
N THR A 995 -0.31 31.00 44.91
CA THR A 995 1.12 31.34 44.87
C THR A 995 1.63 31.91 46.21
N TRP A 996 0.80 32.61 46.97
CA TRP A 996 1.16 33.10 48.30
C TRP A 996 1.30 31.95 49.34
N ARG A 997 0.38 30.96 49.34
CA ARG A 997 0.49 29.75 50.20
C ARG A 997 1.72 28.89 49.86
N ALA A 998 2.03 28.71 48.57
CA ALA A 998 3.20 27.95 48.14
C ALA A 998 4.54 28.66 48.46
N LYS A 999 4.56 30.00 48.44
CA LYS A 999 5.75 30.78 48.80
C LYS A 999 6.03 30.72 50.31
N MET A 1000 4.99 30.79 51.15
CA MET A 1000 5.11 30.63 52.62
C MET A 1000 5.58 29.22 53.01
N GLN A 1001 5.07 28.16 52.36
CA GLN A 1001 5.51 26.78 52.64
C GLN A 1001 6.93 26.49 52.15
N SER A 1002 7.37 27.09 51.04
CA SER A 1002 8.75 26.90 50.54
C SER A 1002 9.79 27.73 51.30
N THR A 1003 9.42 28.89 51.88
CA THR A 1003 10.32 29.65 52.76
C THR A 1003 10.47 29.01 54.14
N ALA A 1004 9.42 28.39 54.68
CA ALA A 1004 9.50 27.58 55.90
C ALA A 1004 10.41 26.34 55.74
N ARG A 1005 10.32 25.64 54.58
CA ARG A 1005 11.16 24.47 54.28
C ARG A 1005 12.62 24.80 53.96
N ARG A 1006 12.92 26.00 53.44
CA ARG A 1006 14.29 26.45 53.13
C ARG A 1006 15.08 26.93 54.35
N ARG A 1007 14.43 27.28 55.46
CA ARG A 1007 15.12 27.64 56.72
C ARG A 1007 15.56 26.42 57.55
N LEU A 1008 15.03 25.23 57.25
CA LEU A 1008 15.32 23.98 57.99
C LEU A 1008 16.39 23.09 57.35
N LYS A 1009 16.98 23.47 56.21
CA LYS A 1009 17.88 22.61 55.42
C LYS A 1009 19.26 23.19 55.10
N ARG A 1010 19.75 24.18 55.86
CA ARG A 1010 21.09 24.77 55.70
C ARG A 1010 21.93 24.61 56.97
N THR A 1011 22.58 23.45 57.10
CA THR A 1011 23.84 23.30 57.83
C THR A 1011 24.64 22.17 57.19
N VAL A 1012 25.90 22.46 56.87
CA VAL A 1012 27.01 21.58 56.47
C VAL A 1012 27.13 21.21 54.97
N GLU A 1013 27.99 21.97 54.28
CA GLU A 1013 28.88 21.57 53.16
C GLU A 1013 30.28 21.19 53.75
N PRO A 1014 31.35 20.83 52.99
CA PRO A 1014 31.54 20.42 51.57
C PRO A 1014 32.55 19.25 51.35
N ALA A 1015 32.79 18.87 50.08
CA ALA A 1015 34.10 18.65 49.40
C ALA A 1015 34.06 17.48 48.39
N ALA A 1016 34.14 17.75 47.06
CA ALA A 1016 35.33 17.64 46.18
C ALA A 1016 35.49 16.20 45.60
N PHE A 1017 35.72 15.89 44.32
CA PHE A 1017 36.73 16.34 43.34
C PHE A 1017 36.30 15.96 41.88
N GLU A 1018 36.78 16.77 40.91
CA GLU A 1018 37.35 16.52 39.55
C GLU A 1018 37.10 15.19 38.77
N SER A 1019 37.21 15.03 37.45
CA SER A 1019 37.29 15.93 36.26
C SER A 1019 37.38 15.05 34.98
N THR A 1020 36.70 15.49 33.91
CA THR A 1020 37.09 15.46 32.47
C THR A 1020 37.17 14.18 31.61
N PRO A 1021 37.03 14.33 30.26
CA PRO A 1021 36.49 13.34 29.31
C PRO A 1021 37.49 12.90 28.20
N LEU A 1022 37.09 12.05 27.25
CA LEU A 1022 37.69 11.95 25.90
C LEU A 1022 36.78 11.21 24.88
N ALA A 1023 37.04 11.45 23.59
CA ALA A 1023 36.15 11.33 22.43
C ALA A 1023 36.58 10.29 21.37
N HIS A 1024 35.68 10.07 20.38
CA HIS A 1024 35.86 9.46 19.03
C HIS A 1024 36.13 7.93 18.99
N SER A 1025 35.79 7.12 17.97
CA SER A 1025 35.56 7.33 16.53
C SER A 1025 34.53 6.35 15.92
N ALA A 1026 34.27 6.55 14.63
CA ALA A 1026 33.35 5.80 13.77
C ALA A 1026 33.93 4.51 13.15
N ALA A 1027 33.03 3.69 12.60
CA ALA A 1027 33.06 3.03 11.28
C ALA A 1027 32.95 1.48 11.21
N ALA A 1028 32.11 1.09 10.24
CA ALA A 1028 32.16 -0.10 9.36
C ALA A 1028 31.63 -1.49 9.81
N ALA A 1029 30.57 -1.88 9.08
CA ALA A 1029 30.23 -3.17 8.45
C ALA A 1029 31.05 -4.44 8.79
N GLU A 1030 30.34 -5.55 9.02
CA GLU A 1030 30.33 -6.74 8.14
C GLU A 1030 29.38 -7.84 8.69
N GLY A 1031 28.81 -8.62 7.76
CA GLY A 1031 27.99 -9.81 8.04
C GLY A 1031 28.83 -11.07 8.29
N TRP A 1032 28.25 -12.24 8.00
CA TRP A 1032 28.75 -13.62 8.22
C TRP A 1032 28.45 -14.14 9.65
N LEU A 1033 27.94 -15.36 9.95
CA LEU A 1033 27.72 -16.61 9.21
C LEU A 1033 26.83 -17.58 10.03
N ALA A 1034 26.18 -18.52 9.34
CA ALA A 1034 25.64 -19.77 9.87
C ALA A 1034 26.75 -20.86 9.98
N PRO A 1035 26.52 -21.98 10.71
CA PRO A 1035 27.58 -22.73 11.39
C PRO A 1035 28.19 -23.91 10.61
N LEU A 1036 29.47 -24.16 10.90
CA LEU A 1036 30.28 -25.32 10.53
C LEU A 1036 29.88 -26.61 11.30
N PRO A 1037 29.97 -27.80 10.68
CA PRO A 1037 30.06 -29.07 11.40
C PRO A 1037 31.52 -29.50 11.68
N ARG A 1038 31.70 -30.08 12.87
CA ARG A 1038 32.90 -30.79 13.37
C ARG A 1038 33.20 -31.99 12.45
N GLY A 1039 34.41 -32.25 11.97
CA GLY A 1039 35.63 -32.55 12.73
C GLY A 1039 35.87 -34.07 12.69
N GLY A 1040 36.65 -34.55 11.71
CA GLY A 1040 36.99 -35.97 11.53
C GLY A 1040 38.38 -36.10 10.89
N ALA A 1041 39.23 -36.91 11.52
CA ALA A 1041 40.67 -37.00 11.37
C ALA A 1041 41.20 -37.41 9.97
N THR A 1042 42.35 -36.83 9.60
CA THR A 1042 43.19 -37.22 8.47
C THR A 1042 44.34 -38.14 8.91
N PRO A 1043 44.72 -39.14 8.09
CA PRO A 1043 46.07 -39.70 8.05
C PRO A 1043 46.81 -39.31 6.75
N PRO A 1044 48.15 -39.41 6.71
CA PRO A 1044 49.02 -38.66 5.78
C PRO A 1044 49.22 -39.33 4.41
N PRO A 1045 49.74 -38.58 3.39
CA PRO A 1045 49.78 -39.04 2.01
C PRO A 1045 51.02 -39.89 1.73
N LYS A 1046 50.81 -41.06 1.11
CA LYS A 1046 51.88 -41.82 0.46
C LYS A 1046 51.91 -41.51 -1.04
N ARG A 1047 53.08 -41.03 -1.48
CA ARG A 1047 53.53 -40.97 -2.88
C ARG A 1047 53.44 -42.34 -3.57
N ARG A 1048 53.03 -42.38 -4.84
CA ARG A 1048 53.63 -43.17 -5.96
C ARG A 1048 52.78 -42.98 -7.22
N LYS A 1049 53.38 -42.43 -8.28
CA LYS A 1049 54.05 -43.09 -9.43
C LYS A 1049 53.07 -43.41 -10.56
N ALA A 1050 53.34 -42.79 -11.70
CA ALA A 1050 52.77 -43.07 -13.00
C ALA A 1050 53.06 -44.51 -13.46
N ALA A 1051 52.10 -45.12 -14.16
CA ALA A 1051 52.32 -46.16 -15.15
C ALA A 1051 51.12 -46.27 -16.11
N SER A 1052 51.46 -46.58 -17.36
CA SER A 1052 50.70 -46.64 -18.62
C SER A 1052 49.48 -47.58 -18.66
N PRO A 1053 48.56 -47.44 -19.65
CA PRO A 1053 47.44 -48.34 -19.86
C PRO A 1053 47.77 -49.46 -20.86
N ALA A 1054 47.22 -50.65 -20.62
CA ALA A 1054 47.03 -51.71 -21.61
C ALA A 1054 45.77 -52.55 -21.24
N PRO A 1055 45.11 -53.22 -22.20
CA PRO A 1055 43.66 -53.44 -22.18
C PRO A 1055 43.19 -54.90 -21.92
N ALA A 1056 41.86 -55.03 -21.76
CA ALA A 1056 41.00 -56.22 -21.85
C ALA A 1056 40.98 -57.18 -20.61
N PRO A 1057 39.90 -57.93 -20.31
CA PRO A 1057 38.88 -58.42 -21.26
C PRO A 1057 37.40 -58.38 -20.83
N GLU A 1058 36.55 -58.51 -21.86
CA GLU A 1058 35.12 -58.81 -21.79
C GLU A 1058 34.84 -60.11 -21.00
N ALA A 1059 33.91 -60.03 -20.06
CA ALA A 1059 33.28 -61.20 -19.46
C ALA A 1059 31.76 -61.11 -19.62
N LYS A 1060 31.24 -61.97 -20.50
CA LYS A 1060 29.83 -62.31 -20.65
C LYS A 1060 29.25 -62.72 -19.30
N ARG A 1061 28.19 -62.04 -18.83
CA ARG A 1061 27.29 -62.57 -17.80
C ARG A 1061 25.85 -62.57 -18.31
N LYS A 1062 25.27 -63.77 -18.18
CA LYS A 1062 23.90 -64.16 -18.49
C LYS A 1062 22.91 -63.23 -17.77
N ARG A 1063 21.91 -62.75 -18.51
CA ARG A 1063 20.70 -62.12 -17.96
C ARG A 1063 19.74 -63.22 -17.51
N GLU A 1064 19.52 -63.31 -16.21
CA GLU A 1064 18.30 -63.90 -15.65
C GLU A 1064 17.19 -62.84 -15.75
N ALA A 1065 16.06 -63.24 -16.32
CA ALA A 1065 14.88 -62.41 -16.46
C ALA A 1065 14.25 -62.21 -15.08
N THR A 1066 14.39 -60.99 -14.55
CA THR A 1066 13.54 -60.45 -13.49
C THR A 1066 12.60 -59.45 -14.12
N ASP A 1067 11.31 -59.66 -13.88
CA ASP A 1067 10.18 -58.95 -14.47
C ASP A 1067 10.03 -57.58 -13.77
N ASP A 1068 10.99 -56.68 -14.02
CA ASP A 1068 10.91 -55.28 -13.61
C ASP A 1068 10.09 -54.51 -14.66
N ARG A 1069 8.76 -54.54 -14.52
CA ARG A 1069 7.91 -53.53 -15.14
C ARG A 1069 8.26 -52.18 -14.49
N PRO A 1070 8.73 -51.17 -15.25
CA PRO A 1070 8.87 -49.83 -14.71
C PRO A 1070 7.50 -49.34 -14.22
N PRO A 1071 7.42 -48.60 -13.10
CA PRO A 1071 6.16 -48.06 -12.62
C PRO A 1071 5.50 -47.25 -13.76
N GLU A 1072 4.26 -47.61 -14.09
CA GLU A 1072 3.46 -46.90 -15.09
C GLU A 1072 3.48 -45.40 -14.76
N GLN A 1073 4.07 -44.60 -15.65
CA GLN A 1073 3.97 -43.15 -15.53
C GLN A 1073 2.49 -42.77 -15.53
N PRO A 1074 2.03 -41.88 -14.63
CA PRO A 1074 0.64 -41.45 -14.62
C PRO A 1074 0.26 -40.93 -15.99
N ALA A 1075 -0.84 -41.44 -16.55
CA ALA A 1075 -1.31 -41.11 -17.89
C ALA A 1075 -1.39 -39.59 -18.06
N LYS A 1076 -0.48 -39.02 -18.84
CA LYS A 1076 -0.54 -37.60 -19.23
C LYS A 1076 -1.86 -37.39 -19.96
N ARG A 1077 -2.76 -36.57 -19.41
CA ARG A 1077 -3.98 -36.15 -20.11
C ARG A 1077 -3.57 -35.42 -21.40
N GLN A 1078 -3.64 -36.11 -22.53
CA GLN A 1078 -3.55 -35.47 -23.84
C GLN A 1078 -4.87 -34.76 -24.09
N TRP A 1079 -4.86 -33.43 -23.96
CA TRP A 1079 -6.00 -32.59 -24.32
C TRP A 1079 -6.14 -32.60 -25.84
N ARG A 1080 -7.12 -33.35 -26.36
CA ARG A 1080 -7.58 -33.18 -27.74
C ARG A 1080 -8.66 -32.11 -27.71
N LEU A 1081 -8.37 -30.98 -28.36
CA LEU A 1081 -9.39 -29.99 -28.72
C LEU A 1081 -10.51 -30.71 -29.48
N ARG A 1082 -11.73 -30.72 -28.93
CA ARG A 1082 -12.92 -31.03 -29.72
C ARG A 1082 -13.16 -29.82 -30.63
N GLU A 1083 -13.11 -30.07 -31.93
CA GLU A 1083 -13.59 -29.14 -32.93
C GLU A 1083 -15.11 -28.99 -32.76
N ASP A 1084 -15.57 -27.82 -32.32
CA ASP A 1084 -16.95 -27.35 -32.42
C ASP A 1084 -16.96 -25.97 -33.10
#